data_AF-A0A3P3WAV8-F1
#
_entry.id   AF-A0A3P3WAV8-F1
#
_cell.length_a   1.000
_cell.length_b   1.000
_cell.length_c   1.000
_cell.angle_alpha   90.00
_cell.angle_beta   90.00
_cell.angle_gamma   90.00
#
_symmetry.space_group_name_H-M   'P 1'
#
loop_
_entity.id
_entity.type
_entity.pdbx_description
1 polymer ?
#
loop_
_entity_poly.entity_id
_entity_poly.type
_entity_poly.pdbx_seq_one_letter_code
_entity_poly.pdbx_strand_id
1 'polypeptide(L)'
;MKKIITILTITFFNLTSFAQPYQWQWAKAGGGQNKLYADIIYNDIYGDVHYHEEVVALKNTSDNNTYLLSHVGYGNTNYAGTSFATYHQVSTTGYRSNIFLSKVDCEGNYLWHKIFGGGDGENITRSMGIDTSDNVYVAMRVWNNGYHDSLANIAGTAFALPVHFDSNSIMDPIPRNWGGVTLPNVISPAHKKLALIKYDNEGHFKWLRMPQSDSLMLNTSRAFDYGVTVEPNGTTHWLVSMGNGSHLDGTINISGLAQYEQQLYILKYDSNGNSLGYLSVPFRPNTEGYHPKMINFTYDPLTQQYYFTSWRDSPYDDEYSTIINNQIYQTSILICFNVTGQVLWTKTANNASSAIVEGVLVDEQSNVYVSGRGTSSTVLPNGSNGPLNGNFGGYQFTNTLSRQSFVIKFNAQGNLLWGSNADGTAGDGLGGSGSESTRSMTINGDELAVGTGFYNNTWGAYGITGQPVGSFTDPILIRLNKNTGVPVGGHRIQGPNGFREGLTAVETDKDGNYIVGGYIRNYLFTNGDGYVDPIVGQLMKATQGGGTDFFIAKLAKNTCNYANTDAFTKFSLKVYPNPTTANVYFETTENLTTYEVYNILGQRLLSNSFNGDNSISLEAFAPGTYFIKVTTQQNTQATVKVIKS
;
A
#
# COMPACT_ATOMS: atom_id res chain seq x y z
N MET A 1 33.30 -72.99 -4.77
CA MET A 1 33.49 -72.19 -6.01
C MET A 1 32.61 -70.96 -5.95
N LYS A 2 33.12 -69.85 -6.49
CA LYS A 2 32.94 -68.45 -6.05
C LYS A 2 31.50 -67.93 -6.14
N LYS A 3 31.00 -67.30 -5.05
CA LYS A 3 29.81 -66.43 -5.05
C LYS A 3 30.22 -65.06 -5.59
N ILE A 4 29.56 -64.60 -6.64
CA ILE A 4 29.72 -63.25 -7.19
C ILE A 4 28.79 -62.33 -6.38
N ILE A 5 29.38 -61.34 -5.72
CA ILE A 5 28.65 -60.24 -5.07
C ILE A 5 28.73 -59.05 -6.02
N THR A 6 27.60 -58.65 -6.59
CA THR A 6 27.48 -57.42 -7.37
C THR A 6 27.15 -56.28 -6.42
N ILE A 7 28.08 -55.35 -6.23
CA ILE A 7 27.85 -54.11 -5.47
C ILE A 7 27.35 -53.06 -6.45
N LEU A 8 26.08 -52.67 -6.30
CA LEU A 8 25.48 -51.55 -7.03
C LEU A 8 25.93 -50.25 -6.36
N THR A 9 26.76 -49.47 -7.04
CA THR A 9 27.22 -48.16 -6.53
C THR A 9 26.25 -47.09 -7.03
N ILE A 10 25.39 -46.57 -6.15
CA ILE A 10 24.50 -45.45 -6.47
C ILE A 10 25.28 -44.16 -6.24
N THR A 11 25.73 -43.54 -7.32
CA THR A 11 26.37 -42.23 -7.29
C THR A 11 25.28 -41.16 -7.16
N PHE A 12 25.16 -40.54 -5.98
CA PHE A 12 24.34 -39.34 -5.79
C PHE A 12 24.98 -38.18 -6.56
N PHE A 13 24.43 -37.84 -7.73
CA PHE A 13 24.67 -36.54 -8.34
C PHE A 13 23.97 -35.49 -7.48
N ASN A 14 24.76 -34.72 -6.72
CA ASN A 14 24.30 -33.47 -6.14
C ASN A 14 23.98 -32.50 -7.28
N LEU A 15 22.72 -32.44 -7.70
CA LEU A 15 22.20 -31.36 -8.51
C LEU A 15 22.12 -30.13 -7.60
N THR A 16 23.15 -29.28 -7.65
CA THR A 16 23.06 -27.93 -7.09
C THR A 16 22.04 -27.16 -7.93
N SER A 17 20.79 -27.07 -7.47
CA SER A 17 19.85 -26.11 -8.02
C SER A 17 20.40 -24.72 -7.69
N PHE A 18 20.91 -24.01 -8.68
CA PHE A 18 21.18 -22.59 -8.50
C PHE A 18 19.85 -21.90 -8.21
N ALA A 19 19.78 -21.18 -7.09
CA ALA A 19 18.66 -20.30 -6.81
C ALA A 19 18.50 -19.35 -8.01
N GLN A 20 17.30 -19.30 -8.60
CA GLN A 20 17.00 -18.36 -9.69
C GLN A 20 17.26 -16.92 -9.19
N PRO A 21 17.88 -16.06 -10.02
CA PRO A 21 17.99 -14.65 -9.69
C PRO A 21 16.60 -14.00 -9.74
N TYR A 22 16.40 -12.95 -8.94
CA TYR A 22 15.20 -12.12 -9.05
C TYR A 22 15.15 -11.42 -10.41
N GLN A 23 13.98 -11.43 -11.04
CA GLN A 23 13.71 -10.77 -12.32
C GLN A 23 12.33 -10.12 -12.30
N TRP A 24 12.18 -8.98 -12.98
CA TRP A 24 10.88 -8.36 -13.17
C TRP A 24 10.02 -9.25 -14.07
N GLN A 25 8.78 -9.53 -13.68
CA GLN A 25 7.86 -10.40 -14.43
C GLN A 25 6.77 -9.61 -15.15
N TRP A 26 6.21 -8.61 -14.49
CA TRP A 26 5.16 -7.76 -15.05
C TRP A 26 5.15 -6.41 -14.36
N ALA A 27 4.59 -5.43 -15.06
CA ALA A 27 4.24 -4.13 -14.50
C ALA A 27 2.95 -3.61 -15.12
N LYS A 28 2.15 -2.87 -14.35
CA LYS A 28 0.89 -2.26 -14.75
C LYS A 28 0.82 -0.83 -14.22
N ALA A 29 0.23 0.07 -14.99
CA ALA A 29 -0.01 1.44 -14.59
C ALA A 29 -1.51 1.70 -14.40
N GLY A 30 -1.84 2.67 -13.56
CA GLY A 30 -3.18 3.21 -13.43
C GLY A 30 -3.17 4.64 -12.90
N GLY A 31 -4.26 5.37 -13.11
CA GLY A 31 -4.35 6.77 -12.70
C GLY A 31 -5.55 7.48 -13.33
N GLY A 32 -5.81 8.71 -12.89
CA GLY A 32 -6.88 9.58 -13.34
C GLY A 32 -6.44 10.51 -14.47
N GLN A 33 -7.39 11.06 -15.23
CA GLN A 33 -7.06 11.94 -16.36
C GLN A 33 -6.52 13.32 -15.93
N ASN A 34 -6.82 13.76 -14.70
CA ASN A 34 -6.52 15.12 -14.24
C ASN A 34 -5.53 15.13 -13.07
N LYS A 35 -4.77 16.23 -12.98
CA LYS A 35 -3.70 16.43 -11.99
C LYS A 35 -4.21 16.54 -10.56
N LEU A 36 -3.43 16.02 -9.61
CA LEU A 36 -3.50 16.36 -8.19
C LEU A 36 -2.74 17.67 -7.88
N TYR A 37 -2.95 18.26 -6.69
CA TYR A 37 -2.44 19.60 -6.31
C TYR A 37 -0.94 19.81 -6.55
N ALA A 38 -0.09 18.86 -6.17
CA ALA A 38 1.37 19.06 -6.20
C ALA A 38 2.04 18.74 -7.53
N ASP A 39 1.26 18.44 -8.58
CA ASP A 39 1.79 18.12 -9.91
C ASP A 39 2.13 19.36 -10.77
N ILE A 40 2.23 20.51 -10.10
CA ILE A 40 2.74 21.76 -10.66
C ILE A 40 4.24 21.81 -10.34
N ILE A 41 5.04 21.89 -11.40
CA ILE A 41 6.50 21.80 -11.56
C ILE A 41 7.37 22.63 -10.57
N TYR A 42 6.78 23.36 -9.62
CA TYR A 42 7.49 24.24 -8.68
C TYR A 42 7.71 23.70 -7.26
N ASN A 43 7.07 22.59 -6.84
CA ASN A 43 7.21 22.05 -5.46
C ASN A 43 8.07 20.78 -5.32
N ASP A 44 8.52 20.16 -6.42
CA ASP A 44 9.42 19.00 -6.41
C ASP A 44 10.83 19.30 -5.86
N ILE A 45 11.19 20.59 -5.71
CA ILE A 45 12.51 21.04 -5.26
C ILE A 45 12.71 20.79 -3.75
N TYR A 46 11.63 20.68 -2.96
CA TYR A 46 11.72 20.50 -1.50
C TYR A 46 11.27 19.11 -1.00
N GLY A 47 10.84 18.20 -1.89
CA GLY A 47 10.67 16.77 -1.57
C GLY A 47 9.48 16.38 -0.69
N ASP A 48 8.53 17.30 -0.46
CA ASP A 48 7.71 17.27 0.76
C ASP A 48 6.20 17.11 0.55
N VAL A 49 5.75 16.58 -0.60
CA VAL A 49 4.32 16.59 -0.90
C VAL A 49 3.79 15.30 -1.56
N HIS A 50 3.09 14.50 -0.75
CA HIS A 50 2.35 13.27 -1.06
C HIS A 50 1.09 13.50 -1.91
N TYR A 51 1.22 14.25 -2.99
CA TYR A 51 0.10 14.49 -3.90
C TYR A 51 0.44 14.03 -5.31
N HIS A 52 1.23 12.97 -5.41
CA HIS A 52 1.31 12.18 -6.64
C HIS A 52 0.11 11.22 -6.71
N GLU A 53 -0.26 10.84 -7.92
CA GLU A 53 -1.00 9.59 -8.08
C GLU A 53 -0.02 8.45 -7.83
N GLU A 54 0.03 7.96 -6.60
CA GLU A 54 1.00 6.96 -6.16
C GLU A 54 0.31 5.81 -5.43
N VAL A 55 0.95 4.64 -5.43
CA VAL A 55 0.55 3.54 -4.55
C VAL A 55 0.97 3.87 -3.13
N VAL A 56 0.00 4.09 -2.25
CA VAL A 56 0.23 4.43 -0.84
C VAL A 56 0.47 3.18 -0.01
N ALA A 57 -0.21 2.07 -0.33
CA ALA A 57 -0.06 0.81 0.38
C ALA A 57 -0.29 -0.38 -0.55
N LEU A 58 0.40 -1.49 -0.23
CA LEU A 58 0.21 -2.81 -0.79
C LEU A 58 -0.05 -3.80 0.34
N LYS A 59 -0.91 -4.79 0.11
CA LYS A 59 -1.14 -5.94 1.01
C LYS A 59 -1.36 -7.20 0.19
N ASN A 60 -0.52 -8.20 0.39
CA ASN A 60 -0.69 -9.50 -0.25
C ASN A 60 -1.63 -10.38 0.56
N THR A 61 -2.53 -11.03 -0.16
CA THR A 61 -3.54 -11.93 0.38
C THR A 61 -3.04 -13.36 0.40
N SER A 62 -3.81 -14.23 1.05
CA SER A 62 -3.39 -15.60 1.32
C SER A 62 -3.26 -16.46 0.06
N ASP A 63 -3.90 -16.05 -1.03
CA ASP A 63 -3.90 -16.68 -2.36
C ASP A 63 -2.89 -16.03 -3.33
N ASN A 64 -1.95 -15.20 -2.83
CA ASN A 64 -0.98 -14.42 -3.60
C ASN A 64 -1.56 -13.35 -4.54
N ASN A 65 -2.84 -13.02 -4.40
CA ASN A 65 -3.39 -11.79 -4.97
C ASN A 65 -2.92 -10.58 -4.14
N THR A 66 -3.01 -9.39 -4.72
CA THR A 66 -2.52 -8.15 -4.08
C THR A 66 -3.61 -7.09 -4.02
N TYR A 67 -3.82 -6.51 -2.84
CA TYR A 67 -4.50 -5.23 -2.70
C TYR A 67 -3.54 -4.08 -2.96
N LEU A 68 -3.97 -3.12 -3.78
CA LEU A 68 -3.33 -1.83 -3.94
C LEU A 68 -4.27 -0.70 -3.54
N LEU A 69 -3.71 0.32 -2.89
CA LEU A 69 -4.41 1.53 -2.48
C LEU A 69 -3.64 2.74 -3.01
N SER A 70 -4.32 3.57 -3.80
CA SER A 70 -3.71 4.72 -4.46
C SER A 70 -4.56 5.97 -4.33
N HIS A 71 -3.92 7.14 -4.33
CA HIS A 71 -4.61 8.37 -4.69
C HIS A 71 -4.73 8.45 -6.20
N VAL A 72 -5.90 8.87 -6.69
CA VAL A 72 -6.13 9.08 -8.12
C VAL A 72 -6.83 10.42 -8.36
N GLY A 73 -6.49 11.04 -9.48
CA GLY A 73 -7.16 12.22 -9.99
C GLY A 73 -8.63 11.96 -10.32
N TYR A 74 -9.36 13.02 -10.61
CA TYR A 74 -10.74 12.92 -11.09
C TYR A 74 -10.79 12.74 -12.62
N GLY A 75 -11.90 12.20 -13.11
CA GLY A 75 -12.11 11.95 -14.54
C GLY A 75 -11.47 10.64 -14.98
N ASN A 76 -12.31 9.66 -15.28
CA ASN A 76 -11.99 8.34 -15.85
C ASN A 76 -10.67 7.74 -15.37
N THR A 77 -10.64 7.25 -14.13
CA THR A 77 -9.50 6.46 -13.62
C THR A 77 -9.31 5.22 -14.47
N ASN A 78 -8.08 4.90 -14.83
CA ASN A 78 -7.73 3.72 -15.61
C ASN A 78 -6.83 2.79 -14.79
N TYR A 79 -6.95 1.47 -15.01
CA TYR A 79 -5.96 0.48 -14.61
C TYR A 79 -5.73 -0.51 -15.75
N ALA A 80 -4.49 -0.62 -16.23
CA ALA A 80 -4.10 -1.56 -17.27
C ALA A 80 -5.02 -1.53 -18.52
N GLY A 81 -5.47 -0.33 -18.93
CA GLY A 81 -6.35 -0.12 -20.08
C GLY A 81 -7.85 -0.19 -19.76
N THR A 82 -8.25 -0.61 -18.56
CA THR A 82 -9.66 -0.63 -18.13
C THR A 82 -10.02 0.67 -17.41
N SER A 83 -11.07 1.35 -17.88
CA SER A 83 -11.53 2.63 -17.31
C SER A 83 -12.68 2.46 -16.32
N PHE A 84 -12.67 3.29 -15.28
CA PHE A 84 -13.63 3.31 -14.17
C PHE A 84 -14.17 4.72 -13.95
N ALA A 85 -15.45 4.81 -13.59
CA ALA A 85 -16.08 6.09 -13.29
C ALA A 85 -15.65 6.62 -11.91
N THR A 86 -15.33 7.91 -11.82
CA THR A 86 -14.97 8.59 -10.57
C THR A 86 -16.09 9.51 -10.10
N TYR A 87 -16.15 9.80 -8.80
CA TYR A 87 -17.21 10.61 -8.18
C TYR A 87 -16.98 12.12 -8.22
N HIS A 88 -16.04 12.59 -9.05
CA HIS A 88 -15.78 14.01 -9.30
C HIS A 88 -15.88 14.28 -10.80
N GLN A 89 -16.66 15.29 -11.18
CA GLN A 89 -16.71 15.79 -12.56
C GLN A 89 -15.86 17.04 -12.75
N VAL A 90 -15.44 17.24 -13.99
CA VAL A 90 -14.51 18.25 -14.52
C VAL A 90 -14.62 19.59 -13.77
N SER A 91 -13.68 19.86 -12.87
CA SER A 91 -13.44 21.19 -12.34
C SER A 91 -12.22 21.75 -13.07
N THR A 92 -12.33 22.93 -13.68
CA THR A 92 -11.21 23.56 -14.37
C THR A 92 -10.13 24.11 -13.42
N THR A 93 -10.37 24.11 -12.10
CA THR A 93 -9.53 24.85 -11.13
C THR A 93 -9.45 24.25 -9.72
N GLY A 94 -10.03 23.07 -9.46
CA GLY A 94 -10.06 22.46 -8.12
C GLY A 94 -9.19 21.22 -7.96
N TYR A 95 -8.35 21.20 -6.92
CA TYR A 95 -7.50 20.08 -6.55
C TYR A 95 -8.28 19.03 -5.76
N ARG A 96 -8.58 17.89 -6.40
CA ARG A 96 -9.46 16.87 -5.82
C ARG A 96 -8.91 15.49 -6.10
N SER A 97 -8.73 14.70 -5.04
CA SER A 97 -8.32 13.30 -5.10
C SER A 97 -9.50 12.37 -4.79
N ASN A 98 -9.55 11.27 -5.52
CA ASN A 98 -10.26 10.07 -5.11
C ASN A 98 -9.24 9.06 -4.55
N ILE A 99 -9.74 8.06 -3.85
CA ILE A 99 -8.95 6.93 -3.39
C ILE A 99 -9.37 5.71 -4.23
N PHE A 100 -8.41 5.02 -4.81
CA PHE A 100 -8.62 3.80 -5.58
C PHE A 100 -8.10 2.61 -4.78
N LEU A 101 -9.01 1.74 -4.34
CA LEU A 101 -8.68 0.42 -3.80
C LEU A 101 -8.92 -0.60 -4.91
N SER A 102 -7.96 -1.47 -5.18
CA SER A 102 -8.12 -2.55 -6.15
C SER A 102 -7.49 -3.83 -5.65
N LYS A 103 -8.01 -4.96 -6.11
CA LYS A 103 -7.42 -6.28 -5.97
C LYS A 103 -6.99 -6.78 -7.33
N VAL A 104 -5.76 -7.28 -7.41
CA VAL A 104 -5.18 -7.87 -8.62
C VAL A 104 -4.69 -9.28 -8.34
N ASP A 105 -4.69 -10.14 -9.34
CA ASP A 105 -4.10 -11.46 -9.21
C ASP A 105 -2.56 -11.41 -9.15
N CYS A 106 -1.94 -12.56 -8.93
CA CYS A 106 -0.49 -12.66 -8.83
C CYS A 106 0.27 -12.35 -10.14
N GLU A 107 -0.45 -12.29 -11.27
CA GLU A 107 0.02 -11.83 -12.59
C GLU A 107 -0.29 -10.33 -12.85
N GLY A 108 -0.89 -9.64 -11.88
CA GLY A 108 -1.26 -8.24 -11.99
C GLY A 108 -2.51 -7.99 -12.85
N ASN A 109 -3.34 -9.00 -13.10
CA ASN A 109 -4.63 -8.80 -13.74
C ASN A 109 -5.66 -8.31 -12.73
N TYR A 110 -6.53 -7.41 -13.18
CA TYR A 110 -7.59 -6.85 -12.38
C TYR A 110 -8.61 -7.91 -11.92
N LEU A 111 -8.98 -7.89 -10.63
CA LEU A 111 -10.06 -8.70 -10.06
C LEU A 111 -11.28 -7.84 -9.70
N TRP A 112 -11.10 -6.85 -8.83
CA TRP A 112 -12.16 -5.91 -8.43
C TRP A 112 -11.59 -4.59 -7.92
N HIS A 113 -12.40 -3.52 -7.88
CA HIS A 113 -12.02 -2.23 -7.28
C HIS A 113 -13.13 -1.58 -6.46
N LYS A 114 -12.74 -0.55 -5.70
CA LYS A 114 -13.60 0.49 -5.11
C LYS A 114 -12.96 1.85 -5.37
N ILE A 115 -13.81 2.83 -5.65
CA ILE A 115 -13.40 4.23 -5.70
C ILE A 115 -14.09 4.91 -4.52
N PHE A 116 -13.31 5.60 -3.69
CA PHE A 116 -13.84 6.47 -2.64
C PHE A 116 -13.64 7.90 -3.08
N GLY A 117 -14.68 8.72 -3.05
CA GLY A 117 -14.60 10.03 -3.67
C GLY A 117 -15.87 10.81 -3.54
N GLY A 118 -15.92 11.97 -4.18
CA GLY A 118 -16.96 12.99 -4.00
C GLY A 118 -16.57 14.04 -2.97
N GLY A 119 -17.56 14.80 -2.49
CA GLY A 119 -17.32 15.97 -1.67
C GLY A 119 -16.74 17.13 -2.47
N ASP A 120 -16.08 18.04 -1.76
CA ASP A 120 -15.57 19.31 -2.28
C ASP A 120 -14.06 19.50 -2.09
N GLY A 121 -13.35 18.50 -1.57
CA GLY A 121 -11.90 18.57 -1.37
C GLY A 121 -11.19 17.24 -1.49
N GLU A 122 -9.97 17.19 -0.97
CA GLU A 122 -9.08 16.04 -1.07
C GLU A 122 -9.44 14.94 -0.07
N ASN A 123 -9.66 13.74 -0.61
CA ASN A 123 -9.78 12.53 0.20
C ASN A 123 -8.37 11.96 0.40
N ILE A 124 -8.04 11.64 1.65
CA ILE A 124 -6.69 11.21 2.03
C ILE A 124 -6.79 9.85 2.70
N THR A 125 -5.95 8.91 2.26
CA THR A 125 -5.68 7.66 2.98
C THR A 125 -4.17 7.50 3.12
N ARG A 126 -3.74 6.77 4.15
CA ARG A 126 -2.33 6.52 4.47
C ARG A 126 -1.98 5.05 4.58
N SER A 127 -2.97 4.18 4.78
CA SER A 127 -2.72 2.79 5.12
C SER A 127 -3.96 1.94 4.92
N MET A 128 -3.73 0.65 4.73
CA MET A 128 -4.73 -0.40 4.87
C MET A 128 -4.14 -1.60 5.61
N GLY A 129 -5.01 -2.43 6.16
CA GLY A 129 -4.64 -3.73 6.70
C GLY A 129 -5.60 -4.82 6.24
N ILE A 130 -5.20 -6.07 6.43
CA ILE A 130 -6.00 -7.25 6.11
C ILE A 130 -6.06 -8.19 7.32
N ASP A 131 -7.13 -8.96 7.44
CA ASP A 131 -7.25 -10.04 8.42
C ASP A 131 -6.88 -11.40 7.81
N THR A 132 -6.90 -12.49 8.60
CA THR A 132 -6.58 -13.85 8.11
C THR A 132 -7.57 -14.42 7.10
N SER A 133 -8.72 -13.78 6.91
CA SER A 133 -9.70 -14.12 5.88
C SER A 133 -9.53 -13.25 4.63
N ASP A 134 -8.41 -12.54 4.53
CA ASP A 134 -8.10 -11.61 3.44
C ASP A 134 -9.12 -10.48 3.29
N ASN A 135 -9.92 -10.20 4.32
CA ASN A 135 -10.79 -9.03 4.29
C ASN A 135 -9.92 -7.77 4.43
N VAL A 136 -10.22 -6.74 3.65
CA VAL A 136 -9.46 -5.49 3.64
C VAL A 136 -10.15 -4.38 4.42
N TYR A 137 -9.35 -3.62 5.16
CA TYR A 137 -9.76 -2.51 6.00
C TYR A 137 -9.03 -1.26 5.55
N VAL A 138 -9.78 -0.21 5.21
CA VAL A 138 -9.21 1.06 4.76
C VAL A 138 -9.64 2.16 5.70
N ALA A 139 -8.65 2.88 6.25
CA ALA A 139 -8.87 4.11 6.98
C ALA A 139 -8.65 5.31 6.05
N MET A 140 -9.50 6.32 6.18
CA MET A 140 -9.41 7.51 5.36
C MET A 140 -9.97 8.73 6.08
N ARG A 141 -9.53 9.88 5.58
CA ARG A 141 -10.13 11.18 5.83
C ARG A 141 -10.91 11.61 4.58
N VAL A 142 -12.18 11.93 4.76
CA VAL A 142 -13.04 12.48 3.71
C VAL A 142 -13.24 13.97 3.89
N TRP A 143 -13.30 14.68 2.76
CA TRP A 143 -13.48 16.13 2.76
C TRP A 143 -14.82 16.54 2.18
N ASN A 144 -15.76 16.81 3.10
CA ASN A 144 -17.08 17.36 2.81
C ASN A 144 -17.32 18.60 3.67
N ASN A 145 -16.92 19.78 3.20
CA ASN A 145 -17.16 21.09 3.80
C ASN A 145 -18.25 21.89 3.06
N GLY A 146 -18.75 21.35 1.95
CA GLY A 146 -19.70 22.03 1.10
C GLY A 146 -19.12 23.30 0.48
N TYR A 147 -17.81 23.39 0.26
CA TYR A 147 -17.15 24.47 -0.49
C TYR A 147 -17.42 24.36 -1.99
N HIS A 148 -17.58 25.51 -2.65
CA HIS A 148 -17.58 25.60 -4.10
C HIS A 148 -16.45 26.56 -4.47
N ASP A 149 -15.57 26.15 -5.37
CA ASP A 149 -14.60 27.06 -5.99
C ASP A 149 -15.38 28.19 -6.66
N SER A 150 -15.12 29.44 -6.26
CA SER A 150 -15.80 30.63 -6.77
C SER A 150 -15.59 30.83 -8.29
N LEU A 151 -14.71 30.06 -8.93
CA LEU A 151 -14.42 30.14 -10.37
C LEU A 151 -15.16 29.10 -11.22
N ALA A 152 -15.73 28.04 -10.64
CA ALA A 152 -16.54 27.07 -11.39
C ALA A 152 -17.97 27.60 -11.57
N ASN A 153 -18.11 28.71 -12.31
CA ASN A 153 -19.39 29.28 -12.69
C ASN A 153 -20.12 28.41 -13.74
N ILE A 154 -20.31 27.12 -13.45
CA ILE A 154 -21.17 26.24 -14.22
C ILE A 154 -22.59 26.58 -13.80
N ALA A 155 -23.26 27.38 -14.63
CA ALA A 155 -24.66 27.75 -14.47
C ALA A 155 -25.53 26.48 -14.32
N GLY A 156 -25.89 26.11 -13.08
CA GLY A 156 -26.93 25.11 -12.82
C GLY A 156 -26.67 24.07 -11.72
N THR A 157 -25.45 23.88 -11.21
CA THR A 157 -25.17 22.84 -10.18
C THR A 157 -24.82 23.45 -8.84
N ALA A 158 -25.82 23.75 -8.01
CA ALA A 158 -25.68 24.43 -6.72
C ALA A 158 -25.21 23.52 -5.55
N PHE A 159 -24.62 22.34 -5.81
CA PHE A 159 -24.38 21.32 -4.76
C PHE A 159 -22.95 20.76 -4.82
N ALA A 160 -22.35 20.57 -3.63
CA ALA A 160 -21.20 19.66 -3.48
C ALA A 160 -21.62 18.25 -3.90
N LEU A 161 -20.68 17.45 -4.45
CA LEU A 161 -20.97 16.06 -4.81
C LEU A 161 -21.07 15.22 -3.53
N PRO A 162 -22.00 14.25 -3.43
CA PRO A 162 -22.02 13.32 -2.31
C PRO A 162 -20.70 12.55 -2.20
N VAL A 163 -20.29 12.19 -0.98
CA VAL A 163 -19.12 11.31 -0.79
C VAL A 163 -19.58 9.86 -0.88
N HIS A 164 -19.00 9.10 -1.80
CA HIS A 164 -19.27 7.68 -2.01
C HIS A 164 -18.21 6.83 -1.31
N PHE A 165 -18.69 5.87 -0.52
CA PHE A 165 -17.89 4.80 0.05
C PHE A 165 -18.10 3.49 -0.69
N ASP A 166 -19.33 3.23 -1.12
CA ASP A 166 -19.71 2.09 -1.94
C ASP A 166 -20.90 2.49 -2.84
N SER A 167 -21.45 1.56 -3.63
CA SER A 167 -22.60 1.84 -4.51
C SER A 167 -23.81 2.36 -3.74
N ASN A 168 -24.03 1.85 -2.51
CA ASN A 168 -25.16 2.21 -1.65
C ASN A 168 -24.74 2.88 -0.33
N SER A 169 -23.44 3.04 -0.08
CA SER A 169 -22.93 3.73 1.10
C SER A 169 -22.47 5.12 0.68
N ILE A 170 -23.36 6.10 0.89
CA ILE A 170 -23.20 7.46 0.39
C ILE A 170 -23.44 8.43 1.56
N MET A 171 -22.53 9.38 1.73
CA MET A 171 -22.72 10.52 2.60
C MET A 171 -23.25 11.70 1.79
N ASP A 172 -24.38 12.23 2.25
CA ASP A 172 -25.04 13.36 1.62
C ASP A 172 -24.15 14.60 1.54
N PRO A 173 -24.34 15.44 0.50
CA PRO A 173 -23.67 16.73 0.42
C PRO A 173 -24.24 17.71 1.45
N ILE A 174 -23.45 18.71 1.82
CA ILE A 174 -23.92 19.80 2.69
C ILE A 174 -24.79 20.78 1.87
N PRO A 175 -26.04 21.07 2.28
CA PRO A 175 -26.90 22.06 1.59
C PRO A 175 -26.31 23.47 1.65
N ARG A 176 -26.40 24.24 0.55
CA ARG A 176 -26.06 25.68 0.50
C ARG A 176 -27.28 26.55 0.18
N ASN A 177 -27.33 27.75 0.75
CA ASN A 177 -28.15 28.84 0.23
C ASN A 177 -27.45 29.49 -0.99
N TRP A 178 -28.24 29.84 -2.01
CA TRP A 178 -27.77 30.61 -3.16
C TRP A 178 -27.12 31.92 -2.69
N GLY A 179 -25.82 32.10 -2.91
CA GLY A 179 -25.06 33.26 -2.40
C GLY A 179 -23.68 32.96 -1.80
N GLY A 180 -23.23 31.70 -1.79
CA GLY A 180 -21.81 31.35 -1.58
C GLY A 180 -21.31 31.32 -0.14
N VAL A 181 -22.15 31.59 0.86
CA VAL A 181 -21.75 31.49 2.28
C VAL A 181 -22.08 30.08 2.78
N THR A 182 -21.05 29.28 3.08
CA THR A 182 -21.23 28.09 3.93
C THR A 182 -21.79 28.57 5.25
N LEU A 183 -22.99 28.14 5.67
CA LEU A 183 -23.50 28.47 7.00
C LEU A 183 -22.65 27.67 8.00
N PRO A 184 -21.68 28.29 8.73
CA PRO A 184 -20.78 27.56 9.62
C PRO A 184 -21.53 26.88 10.78
N ASN A 185 -22.82 27.19 10.93
CA ASN A 185 -23.71 26.75 12.00
C ASN A 185 -24.70 25.65 11.57
N VAL A 186 -24.57 25.08 10.36
CA VAL A 186 -25.40 23.93 9.97
C VAL A 186 -24.92 22.69 10.72
N ILE A 187 -25.83 22.03 11.41
CA ILE A 187 -25.58 20.74 12.06
C ILE A 187 -25.89 19.65 11.04
N SER A 188 -24.92 18.80 10.73
CA SER A 188 -25.11 17.71 9.77
C SER A 188 -24.08 16.57 9.95
N PRO A 189 -24.49 15.30 9.78
CA PRO A 189 -23.55 14.17 9.71
C PRO A 189 -22.63 14.24 8.49
N ALA A 190 -22.97 15.05 7.47
CA ALA A 190 -22.11 15.29 6.32
C ALA A 190 -20.77 15.98 6.69
N HIS A 191 -20.67 16.55 7.90
CA HIS A 191 -19.43 17.11 8.40
C HIS A 191 -18.43 16.07 8.93
N LYS A 192 -18.80 14.79 9.09
CA LYS A 192 -17.85 13.77 9.53
C LYS A 192 -16.67 13.66 8.56
N LYS A 193 -15.45 13.55 9.10
CA LYS A 193 -14.19 13.50 8.35
C LYS A 193 -13.53 12.15 8.39
N LEU A 194 -13.78 11.36 9.43
CA LEU A 194 -13.13 10.07 9.64
C LEU A 194 -14.00 8.93 9.09
N ALA A 195 -13.39 8.02 8.34
CA ALA A 195 -14.03 6.79 7.87
C ALA A 195 -13.08 5.59 8.01
N LEU A 196 -13.56 4.52 8.62
CA LEU A 196 -12.96 3.18 8.59
C LEU A 196 -13.96 2.22 7.94
N ILE A 197 -13.54 1.57 6.86
CA ILE A 197 -14.41 0.71 6.05
C ILE A 197 -13.81 -0.69 5.90
N LYS A 198 -14.67 -1.71 5.87
CA LYS A 198 -14.29 -3.11 5.63
C LYS A 198 -14.99 -3.68 4.38
N TYR A 199 -14.21 -4.40 3.58
CA TYR A 199 -14.65 -5.25 2.48
C TYR A 199 -14.22 -6.70 2.72
N ASP A 200 -14.98 -7.68 2.20
CA ASP A 200 -14.44 -9.03 2.11
C ASP A 200 -13.43 -9.19 0.96
N ASN A 201 -12.85 -10.39 0.91
CA ASN A 201 -11.86 -10.78 -0.08
C ASN A 201 -12.37 -10.62 -1.54
N GLU A 202 -13.68 -10.74 -1.74
CA GLU A 202 -14.38 -10.60 -3.02
C GLU A 202 -14.85 -9.15 -3.31
N GLY A 203 -14.64 -8.21 -2.38
CA GLY A 203 -14.97 -6.80 -2.56
C GLY A 203 -16.41 -6.42 -2.19
N HIS A 204 -17.13 -7.28 -1.47
CA HIS A 204 -18.44 -6.93 -0.92
C HIS A 204 -18.29 -6.08 0.34
N PHE A 205 -19.03 -4.97 0.38
CA PHE A 205 -19.11 -4.09 1.53
C PHE A 205 -19.59 -4.85 2.77
N LYS A 206 -18.89 -4.68 3.91
CA LYS A 206 -19.31 -5.24 5.20
C LYS A 206 -19.83 -4.18 6.15
N TRP A 207 -19.04 -3.15 6.42
CA TRP A 207 -19.43 -2.07 7.32
C TRP A 207 -18.57 -0.82 7.13
N LEU A 208 -19.12 0.31 7.58
CA LEU A 208 -18.47 1.62 7.64
C LEU A 208 -18.60 2.16 9.08
N ARG A 209 -17.53 2.78 9.60
CA ARG A 209 -17.52 3.49 10.88
C ARG A 209 -17.02 4.91 10.70
N MET A 210 -17.79 5.85 11.23
CA MET A 210 -17.48 7.28 11.27
C MET A 210 -17.66 7.76 12.70
N PRO A 211 -16.58 7.78 13.51
CA PRO A 211 -16.68 7.88 14.97
C PRO A 211 -17.18 9.23 15.46
N GLN A 212 -17.16 10.28 14.64
CA GLN A 212 -17.65 11.58 15.06
C GLN A 212 -19.19 11.58 15.14
N SER A 213 -19.75 12.40 16.05
CA SER A 213 -21.20 12.56 16.20
C SER A 213 -21.90 12.99 14.90
N ASP A 214 -23.19 12.72 14.77
CA ASP A 214 -24.03 13.27 13.69
C ASP A 214 -24.30 14.77 13.89
N SER A 215 -24.11 15.28 15.11
CA SER A 215 -24.39 16.67 15.48
C SER A 215 -23.15 17.57 15.35
N LEU A 216 -22.54 17.57 14.17
CA LEU A 216 -21.33 18.36 13.87
C LEU A 216 -21.64 19.63 13.08
N MET A 217 -20.91 20.70 13.42
CA MET A 217 -20.78 21.90 12.61
C MET A 217 -19.41 21.94 11.94
N LEU A 218 -19.24 22.75 10.89
CA LEU A 218 -17.98 22.85 10.16
C LEU A 218 -16.78 23.12 11.09
N ASN A 219 -16.93 24.07 12.02
CA ASN A 219 -15.88 24.47 12.97
C ASN A 219 -15.55 23.42 14.05
N THR A 220 -16.45 22.46 14.31
CA THR A 220 -16.29 21.38 15.30
C THR A 220 -15.97 20.04 14.66
N SER A 221 -15.98 19.97 13.33
CA SER A 221 -15.77 18.73 12.57
C SER A 221 -14.30 18.29 12.41
N ARG A 222 -13.34 19.06 12.93
CA ARG A 222 -11.92 18.88 12.64
C ARG A 222 -11.39 17.55 13.17
N ALA A 223 -11.05 16.64 12.25
CA ALA A 223 -10.42 15.35 12.56
C ALA A 223 -9.49 14.88 11.42
N PHE A 224 -8.50 14.07 11.77
CA PHE A 224 -7.52 13.50 10.83
C PHE A 224 -7.28 12.02 11.09
N ASP A 225 -7.12 11.27 10.00
CA ASP A 225 -6.65 9.90 9.97
C ASP A 225 -5.11 9.85 9.88
N TYR A 226 -4.48 9.01 10.70
CA TYR A 226 -3.03 8.73 10.65
C TYR A 226 -2.71 7.27 10.35
N GLY A 227 -3.72 6.48 10.01
CA GLY A 227 -3.57 5.11 9.58
C GLY A 227 -4.08 4.08 10.58
N VAL A 228 -4.22 2.86 10.07
CA VAL A 228 -4.80 1.70 10.73
C VAL A 228 -3.85 0.52 10.59
N THR A 229 -3.71 -0.24 11.67
CA THR A 229 -3.13 -1.59 11.66
C THR A 229 -4.20 -2.60 12.06
N VAL A 230 -4.12 -3.80 11.47
CA VAL A 230 -5.13 -4.85 11.60
C VAL A 230 -4.44 -6.11 12.09
N GLU A 231 -4.91 -6.63 13.20
CA GLU A 231 -4.45 -7.91 13.74
C GLU A 231 -5.00 -9.08 12.92
N PRO A 232 -4.38 -10.28 12.98
CA PRO A 232 -4.85 -11.47 12.26
C PRO A 232 -6.33 -11.79 12.46
N ASN A 233 -6.87 -11.57 13.67
CA ASN A 233 -8.28 -11.81 14.00
C ASN A 233 -9.25 -10.72 13.47
N GLY A 234 -8.73 -9.70 12.79
CA GLY A 234 -9.49 -8.56 12.27
C GLY A 234 -9.76 -7.44 13.27
N THR A 235 -9.13 -7.46 14.45
CA THR A 235 -9.13 -6.31 15.37
C THR A 235 -8.32 -5.17 14.76
N THR A 236 -8.94 -4.00 14.70
CA THR A 236 -8.33 -2.78 14.15
C THR A 236 -7.77 -1.90 15.26
N HIS A 237 -6.67 -1.23 14.98
CA HIS A 237 -6.11 -0.14 15.80
C HIS A 237 -5.95 1.07 14.89
N TRP A 238 -6.83 2.05 15.05
CA TRP A 238 -6.92 3.19 14.16
C TRP A 238 -6.50 4.48 14.86
N LEU A 239 -5.37 5.05 14.44
CA LEU A 239 -4.84 6.29 15.00
C LEU A 239 -5.51 7.51 14.35
N VAL A 240 -6.15 8.33 15.17
CA VAL A 240 -6.88 9.52 14.73
C VAL A 240 -6.59 10.71 15.64
N SER A 241 -6.72 11.94 15.11
CA SER A 241 -6.88 13.14 15.93
C SER A 241 -8.29 13.68 15.80
N MET A 242 -8.86 14.13 16.92
CA MET A 242 -10.22 14.69 16.99
C MET A 242 -10.20 15.99 17.79
N GLY A 243 -10.92 17.01 17.30
CA GLY A 243 -11.12 18.28 18.00
C GLY A 243 -12.28 18.23 19.00
N ASN A 244 -12.62 19.40 19.57
CA ASN A 244 -13.76 19.57 20.48
C ASN A 244 -15.04 18.94 19.90
N GLY A 245 -15.75 18.17 20.72
CA GLY A 245 -16.99 17.50 20.32
C GLY A 245 -17.18 16.13 20.97
N SER A 246 -18.29 15.50 20.62
CA SER A 246 -18.66 14.15 21.05
C SER A 246 -18.32 13.15 19.94
N HIS A 247 -17.63 12.08 20.31
CA HIS A 247 -17.13 11.04 19.40
C HIS A 247 -17.33 9.66 20.02
N LEU A 248 -17.24 8.63 19.18
CA LEU A 248 -17.43 7.21 19.50
C LEU A 248 -18.71 6.99 20.31
N ASP A 249 -19.85 7.39 19.72
CA ASP A 249 -21.19 7.30 20.32
C ASP A 249 -21.31 7.94 21.71
N GLY A 250 -20.56 9.02 21.93
CA GLY A 250 -20.57 9.80 23.18
C GLY A 250 -19.66 9.28 24.27
N THR A 251 -18.90 8.20 24.03
CA THR A 251 -17.90 7.71 24.99
C THR A 251 -16.67 8.61 25.08
N ILE A 252 -16.33 9.34 24.01
CA ILE A 252 -15.27 10.33 23.97
C ILE A 252 -15.90 11.72 23.88
N ASN A 253 -15.69 12.56 24.91
CA ASN A 253 -16.13 13.95 24.90
C ASN A 253 -14.94 14.88 25.13
N ILE A 254 -14.61 15.65 24.10
CA ILE A 254 -13.46 16.56 24.10
C ILE A 254 -13.98 17.98 24.24
N SER A 255 -13.48 18.72 25.23
CA SER A 255 -13.82 20.12 25.47
C SER A 255 -12.60 20.92 25.91
N GLY A 256 -12.64 22.24 25.74
CA GLY A 256 -11.58 23.14 26.21
C GLY A 256 -10.34 23.22 25.33
N LEU A 257 -10.29 22.55 24.18
CA LEU A 257 -9.22 22.73 23.20
C LEU A 257 -9.32 24.11 22.55
N ALA A 258 -8.18 24.77 22.31
CA ALA A 258 -8.12 26.01 21.55
C ALA A 258 -8.52 25.79 20.08
N GLN A 259 -8.71 26.88 19.33
CA GLN A 259 -9.03 26.81 17.90
C GLN A 259 -7.94 26.01 17.17
N TYR A 260 -8.35 24.96 16.45
CA TYR A 260 -7.49 24.03 15.69
C TYR A 260 -6.73 22.96 16.48
N GLU A 261 -6.74 23.01 17.80
CA GLU A 261 -6.16 21.93 18.62
C GLU A 261 -6.96 20.64 18.51
N GLN A 262 -6.26 19.52 18.68
CA GLN A 262 -6.82 18.18 18.61
C GLN A 262 -6.11 17.25 19.59
N GLN A 263 -6.80 16.17 19.95
CA GLN A 263 -6.24 15.12 20.79
C GLN A 263 -6.18 13.81 20.00
N LEU A 264 -5.07 13.07 20.18
CA LEU A 264 -4.83 11.79 19.53
C LEU A 264 -5.48 10.64 20.31
N TYR A 265 -6.07 9.72 19.57
CA TYR A 265 -6.69 8.50 20.07
C TYR A 265 -6.35 7.32 19.16
N ILE A 266 -6.26 6.14 19.73
CA ILE A 266 -6.33 4.87 18.99
C ILE A 266 -7.71 4.29 19.23
N LEU A 267 -8.54 4.26 18.19
CA LEU A 267 -9.85 3.62 18.22
C LEU A 267 -9.71 2.14 17.87
N LYS A 268 -10.41 1.27 18.61
CA LYS A 268 -10.39 -0.17 18.38
C LYS A 268 -11.76 -0.68 17.94
N TYR A 269 -11.78 -1.50 16.90
CA TYR A 269 -12.96 -2.22 16.46
C TYR A 269 -12.65 -3.70 16.23
N ASP A 270 -13.62 -4.57 16.50
CA ASP A 270 -13.55 -5.97 16.09
C ASP A 270 -13.78 -6.14 14.57
N SER A 271 -13.71 -7.39 14.09
CA SER A 271 -13.88 -7.72 12.68
C SER A 271 -15.30 -7.46 12.13
N ASN A 272 -16.29 -7.29 13.01
CA ASN A 272 -17.68 -6.95 12.70
C ASN A 272 -17.95 -5.43 12.82
N GLY A 273 -16.94 -4.65 13.18
CA GLY A 273 -17.03 -3.21 13.37
C GLY A 273 -17.62 -2.78 14.71
N ASN A 274 -17.74 -3.67 15.70
CA ASN A 274 -18.14 -3.26 17.05
C ASN A 274 -16.97 -2.56 17.74
N SER A 275 -17.23 -1.46 18.45
CA SER A 275 -16.17 -0.78 19.19
C SER A 275 -15.69 -1.66 20.34
N LEU A 276 -14.38 -1.81 20.46
CA LEU A 276 -13.68 -2.43 21.59
C LEU A 276 -13.14 -1.38 22.57
N GLY A 277 -13.54 -0.12 22.41
CA GLY A 277 -13.05 1.03 23.17
C GLY A 277 -11.96 1.80 22.44
N TYR A 278 -11.21 2.59 23.22
CA TYR A 278 -10.17 3.48 22.72
C TYR A 278 -9.01 3.58 23.71
N LEU A 279 -7.86 4.04 23.20
CA LEU A 279 -6.71 4.47 23.99
C LEU A 279 -6.47 5.96 23.75
N SER A 280 -6.38 6.76 24.82
CA SER A 280 -5.90 8.13 24.71
C SER A 280 -4.38 8.11 24.56
N VAL A 281 -3.87 8.83 23.55
CA VAL A 281 -2.44 8.87 23.26
C VAL A 281 -1.80 9.97 24.10
N PRO A 282 -0.69 9.70 24.83
CA PRO A 282 -0.12 10.60 25.84
C PRO A 282 0.75 11.74 25.24
N PHE A 283 0.72 11.89 23.93
CA PHE A 283 1.48 12.90 23.20
C PHE A 283 0.64 13.49 22.08
N ARG A 284 1.02 14.69 21.63
CA ARG A 284 0.32 15.41 20.58
C ARG A 284 1.29 16.14 19.65
N PRO A 285 0.94 16.31 18.37
CA PRO A 285 1.67 17.23 17.52
C PRO A 285 1.43 18.67 17.98
N ASN A 286 2.45 19.51 17.85
CA ASN A 286 2.43 20.94 18.19
C ASN A 286 1.95 21.77 16.99
N THR A 287 0.75 21.52 16.48
CA THR A 287 0.26 22.21 15.26
C THR A 287 -0.62 23.41 15.62
N GLU A 288 -0.10 24.62 15.42
CA GLU A 288 -0.94 25.81 15.27
C GLU A 288 -1.53 25.84 13.84
N GLY A 289 -2.64 25.14 13.63
CA GLY A 289 -3.55 25.47 12.53
C GLY A 289 -3.50 24.60 11.27
N TYR A 290 -2.36 24.05 10.83
CA TYR A 290 -2.29 23.26 9.59
C TYR A 290 -1.66 21.87 9.75
N HIS A 291 -2.08 20.97 8.85
CA HIS A 291 -1.88 19.52 8.83
C HIS A 291 -0.58 19.05 9.53
N PRO A 292 -0.64 18.24 10.61
CA PRO A 292 0.57 17.62 11.13
C PRO A 292 1.21 16.77 10.04
N LYS A 293 2.43 17.14 9.63
CA LYS A 293 3.26 16.34 8.74
C LYS A 293 3.53 14.97 9.36
N MET A 294 3.82 14.04 8.47
CA MET A 294 3.42 12.64 8.53
C MET A 294 3.65 11.96 9.87
N ILE A 295 2.66 11.16 10.23
CA ILE A 295 2.71 10.21 11.33
C ILE A 295 2.61 8.82 10.72
N ASN A 296 3.54 7.94 11.05
CA ASN A 296 3.36 6.50 10.82
C ASN A 296 3.16 5.80 12.15
N PHE A 297 2.42 4.70 12.08
CA PHE A 297 1.97 4.00 13.26
C PHE A 297 1.89 2.49 12.99
N THR A 298 2.31 1.70 13.95
CA THR A 298 2.11 0.24 13.95
C THR A 298 1.96 -0.30 15.36
N TYR A 299 1.47 -1.54 15.46
CA TYR A 299 1.20 -2.24 16.71
C TYR A 299 1.85 -3.62 16.66
N ASP A 300 2.52 -3.98 17.74
CA ASP A 300 3.04 -5.32 17.98
C ASP A 300 2.12 -6.06 18.96
N PRO A 301 1.39 -7.09 18.51
CA PRO A 301 0.52 -7.88 19.37
C PRO A 301 1.29 -8.75 20.37
N LEU A 302 2.54 -9.12 20.10
CA LEU A 302 3.33 -9.99 20.98
C LEU A 302 3.72 -9.26 22.26
N THR A 303 4.16 -8.01 22.13
CA THR A 303 4.57 -7.17 23.27
C THR A 303 3.48 -6.22 23.75
N GLN A 304 2.37 -6.10 23.01
CA GLN A 304 1.30 -5.12 23.23
C GLN A 304 1.83 -3.69 23.24
N GLN A 305 2.71 -3.39 22.27
CA GLN A 305 3.36 -2.09 22.13
C GLN A 305 2.95 -1.42 20.83
N TYR A 306 2.77 -0.11 20.90
CA TYR A 306 2.58 0.76 19.77
C TYR A 306 3.86 1.50 19.45
N TYR A 307 4.08 1.72 18.17
CA TYR A 307 5.18 2.51 17.65
C TYR A 307 4.62 3.64 16.81
N PHE A 308 5.09 4.85 17.08
CA PHE A 308 4.67 6.07 16.42
C PHE A 308 5.90 6.81 15.94
N THR A 309 5.90 7.26 14.69
CA THR A 309 6.91 8.18 14.19
C THR A 309 6.28 9.52 13.82
N SER A 310 7.04 10.58 14.03
CA SER A 310 6.77 11.89 13.44
C SER A 310 8.10 12.53 13.07
N TRP A 311 8.06 13.46 12.13
CA TRP A 311 9.26 14.12 11.63
C TRP A 311 9.04 15.60 11.37
N ARG A 312 10.17 16.32 11.28
CA ARG A 312 10.25 17.76 11.03
C ARG A 312 11.23 17.99 9.87
N ASP A 313 10.86 18.81 8.89
CA ASP A 313 11.70 19.07 7.72
C ASP A 313 12.75 20.18 7.95
N SER A 314 12.40 21.16 8.79
CA SER A 314 13.13 22.42 8.90
C SER A 314 13.35 22.86 10.35
N PRO A 315 14.55 23.34 10.72
CA PRO A 315 14.82 23.86 12.06
C PRO A 315 14.11 25.18 12.36
N TYR A 316 13.52 25.84 11.35
CA TYR A 316 12.89 27.16 11.48
C TYR A 316 11.38 27.10 11.70
N ASP A 317 10.79 25.91 11.69
CA ASP A 317 9.34 25.72 11.73
C ASP A 317 8.93 25.00 13.01
N ASP A 318 8.47 25.74 14.02
CA ASP A 318 8.08 25.18 15.33
C ASP A 318 6.72 24.46 15.28
N GLU A 319 5.96 24.60 14.19
CA GLU A 319 4.60 24.06 13.99
C GLU A 319 4.54 22.53 13.87
N TYR A 320 5.68 21.84 13.92
CA TYR A 320 5.78 20.38 13.69
C TYR A 320 6.53 19.63 14.80
N SER A 321 6.56 20.20 16.00
CA SER A 321 7.16 19.53 17.17
C SER A 321 6.23 18.46 17.75
N THR A 322 6.78 17.47 18.45
CA THR A 322 5.97 16.50 19.21
C THR A 322 6.03 16.82 20.69
N ILE A 323 4.87 16.91 21.35
CA ILE A 323 4.77 17.19 22.78
C ILE A 323 4.48 15.88 23.50
N ILE A 324 5.36 15.48 24.41
CA ILE A 324 5.19 14.32 25.29
C ILE A 324 5.31 14.81 26.72
N ASN A 325 4.28 14.62 27.56
CA ASN A 325 4.29 15.07 28.95
C ASN A 325 4.75 16.53 29.13
N ASN A 326 4.23 17.44 28.29
CA ASN A 326 4.60 18.86 28.21
C ASN A 326 6.05 19.19 27.80
N GLN A 327 6.87 18.19 27.47
CA GLN A 327 8.17 18.40 26.85
C GLN A 327 8.03 18.47 25.33
N ILE A 328 8.61 19.50 24.72
CA ILE A 328 8.61 19.72 23.27
C ILE A 328 9.83 19.04 22.64
N TYR A 329 9.59 18.18 21.66
CA TYR A 329 10.60 17.54 20.83
C TYR A 329 10.55 18.16 19.43
N GLN A 330 11.60 18.90 19.08
CA GLN A 330 11.70 19.68 17.84
C GLN A 330 12.47 18.94 16.72
N THR A 331 12.49 17.61 16.77
CA THR A 331 13.21 16.72 15.85
C THR A 331 12.35 15.52 15.51
N SER A 332 12.71 14.81 14.44
CA SER A 332 12.13 13.49 14.18
C SER A 332 12.27 12.56 15.37
N ILE A 333 11.23 11.78 15.61
CA ILE A 333 11.07 10.94 16.81
C ILE A 333 10.39 9.61 16.47
N LEU A 334 10.82 8.56 17.14
CA LEU A 334 10.13 7.28 17.28
C LEU A 334 9.72 7.14 18.76
N ILE A 335 8.45 6.86 19.01
CA ILE A 335 7.88 6.70 20.35
C ILE A 335 7.35 5.27 20.47
N CYS A 336 7.77 4.56 21.52
CA CYS A 336 7.17 3.30 21.93
C CYS A 336 6.30 3.52 23.17
N PHE A 337 5.07 3.01 23.15
CA PHE A 337 4.15 3.08 24.28
C PHE A 337 3.26 1.84 24.36
N ASN A 338 2.81 1.49 25.55
CA ASN A 338 1.98 0.29 25.75
C ASN A 338 0.48 0.56 25.58
N VAL A 339 -0.33 -0.49 25.71
CA VAL A 339 -1.80 -0.43 25.66
C VAL A 339 -2.47 0.38 26.77
N THR A 340 -1.75 0.81 27.80
CA THR A 340 -2.26 1.75 28.82
C THR A 340 -1.89 3.20 28.52
N GLY A 341 -1.19 3.48 27.43
CA GLY A 341 -0.73 4.83 27.07
C GLY A 341 0.52 5.26 27.83
N GLN A 342 1.25 4.34 28.47
CA GLN A 342 2.54 4.65 29.08
C GLN A 342 3.64 4.64 28.02
N VAL A 343 4.36 5.75 27.86
CA VAL A 343 5.57 5.82 27.03
C VAL A 343 6.66 4.96 27.68
N LEU A 344 7.19 3.99 26.93
CA LEU A 344 8.23 3.07 27.39
C LEU A 344 9.62 3.59 27.06
N TRP A 345 9.81 4.08 25.84
CA TRP A 345 11.06 4.69 25.38
C TRP A 345 10.84 5.56 24.14
N THR A 346 11.78 6.47 23.87
CA THR A 346 11.79 7.32 22.68
C THR A 346 13.17 7.27 22.00
N LYS A 347 13.20 7.55 20.68
CA LYS A 347 14.42 7.79 19.89
C LYS A 347 14.24 9.06 19.10
N THR A 348 15.23 9.93 19.14
CA THR A 348 15.19 11.22 18.44
C THR A 348 16.38 11.37 17.51
N ALA A 349 16.25 12.27 16.54
CA ALA A 349 17.41 12.84 15.90
C ALA A 349 18.13 13.82 16.84
N ASN A 350 19.41 14.08 16.59
CA ASN A 350 20.17 15.08 17.37
C ASN A 350 19.94 16.54 16.93
N ASN A 351 19.37 16.75 15.74
CA ASN A 351 18.93 18.06 15.26
C ASN A 351 17.80 17.89 14.23
N ALA A 352 17.09 18.98 13.93
CA ALA A 352 15.86 18.96 13.14
C ALA A 352 16.05 18.40 11.71
N SER A 353 17.23 18.61 11.11
CA SER A 353 17.48 18.21 9.72
C SER A 353 18.21 16.87 9.58
N SER A 354 18.65 16.26 10.68
CA SER A 354 19.46 15.03 10.68
C SER A 354 18.74 13.84 10.05
N ALA A 355 17.44 13.69 10.31
CA ALA A 355 16.67 12.56 9.82
C ALA A 355 15.22 12.94 9.59
N ILE A 356 14.63 12.35 8.56
CA ILE A 356 13.20 12.27 8.30
C ILE A 356 12.83 10.80 8.41
N VAL A 357 11.86 10.45 9.27
CA VAL A 357 11.46 9.06 9.54
C VAL A 357 10.05 8.82 9.00
N GLU A 358 9.95 8.01 7.96
CA GLU A 358 8.73 7.82 7.17
C GLU A 358 8.24 6.38 7.08
N GLY A 359 9.05 5.40 7.50
CA GLY A 359 8.62 4.01 7.58
C GLY A 359 8.84 3.44 8.97
N VAL A 360 7.91 2.60 9.42
CA VAL A 360 8.05 1.78 10.63
C VAL A 360 7.52 0.37 10.35
N LEU A 361 8.28 -0.64 10.73
CA LEU A 361 7.93 -2.05 10.57
C LEU A 361 8.34 -2.82 11.83
N VAL A 362 7.54 -3.78 12.26
CA VAL A 362 7.89 -4.68 13.37
C VAL A 362 7.98 -6.10 12.83
N ASP A 363 9.04 -6.81 13.18
CA ASP A 363 9.19 -8.22 12.82
C ASP A 363 8.57 -9.17 13.86
N GLU A 364 8.50 -10.45 13.52
CA GLU A 364 7.98 -11.52 14.37
C GLU A 364 8.76 -11.73 15.68
N GLN A 365 9.96 -11.15 15.83
CA GLN A 365 10.76 -11.15 17.06
C GLN A 365 10.61 -9.82 17.84
N SER A 366 9.63 -9.00 17.49
CA SER A 366 9.39 -7.67 18.07
C SER A 366 10.55 -6.69 17.89
N ASN A 367 11.41 -6.91 16.89
CA ASN A 367 12.37 -5.88 16.49
C ASN A 367 11.67 -4.83 15.64
N VAL A 368 12.10 -3.58 15.81
CA VAL A 368 11.51 -2.41 15.18
C VAL A 368 12.48 -1.87 14.15
N TYR A 369 12.01 -1.74 12.91
CA TYR A 369 12.72 -1.12 11.82
C TYR A 369 12.14 0.26 11.60
N VAL A 370 13.01 1.23 11.35
CA VAL A 370 12.62 2.55 10.86
C VAL A 370 13.40 2.91 9.61
N SER A 371 12.75 3.61 8.69
CA SER A 371 13.36 4.07 7.45
C SER A 371 12.98 5.51 7.12
N GLY A 372 13.75 6.10 6.21
CA GLY A 372 13.50 7.46 5.70
C GLY A 372 14.76 8.04 5.09
N ARG A 373 15.01 9.35 5.26
CA ARG A 373 16.23 10.03 4.78
C ARG A 373 17.06 10.59 5.93
N GLY A 374 18.36 10.40 5.88
CA GLY A 374 19.32 10.82 6.90
C GLY A 374 20.42 11.67 6.29
N THR A 375 20.93 12.64 7.03
CA THR A 375 22.09 13.45 6.64
C THR A 375 23.19 13.29 7.66
N SER A 376 24.42 13.08 7.21
CA SER A 376 25.60 13.22 8.06
C SER A 376 25.93 14.71 8.27
N SER A 377 25.78 15.56 7.24
CA SER A 377 26.04 17.00 7.28
C SER A 377 24.88 17.75 7.93
N THR A 378 25.17 18.53 8.98
CA THR A 378 24.20 19.42 9.61
C THR A 378 24.18 20.75 8.86
N VAL A 379 23.06 21.19 8.29
CA VAL A 379 22.96 22.60 7.87
C VAL A 379 22.82 23.44 9.13
N LEU A 380 23.81 24.29 9.40
CA LEU A 380 23.77 25.21 10.53
C LEU A 380 22.71 26.30 10.27
N PRO A 381 22.16 26.95 11.31
CA PRO A 381 21.13 28.00 11.17
C PRO A 381 21.50 29.21 10.29
N ASN A 382 22.76 29.31 9.87
CA ASN A 382 23.28 30.35 8.97
C ASN A 382 23.48 29.84 7.51
N GLY A 383 22.97 28.66 7.18
CA GLY A 383 23.11 28.04 5.85
C GLY A 383 24.47 27.41 5.56
N SER A 384 25.40 27.39 6.52
CA SER A 384 26.69 26.72 6.36
C SER A 384 26.63 25.23 6.72
N ASN A 385 27.47 24.41 6.07
CA ASN A 385 27.62 23.01 6.46
C ASN A 385 28.37 22.93 7.80
N GLY A 386 27.69 22.46 8.82
CA GLY A 386 28.25 22.08 10.12
C GLY A 386 28.88 20.69 10.09
N PRO A 387 29.41 20.22 11.23
CA PRO A 387 30.16 18.96 11.31
C PRO A 387 29.31 17.74 10.89
N LEU A 388 29.98 16.70 10.36
CA LEU A 388 29.38 15.44 9.92
C LEU A 388 28.96 14.56 11.12
N ASN A 389 27.88 14.90 11.82
CA ASN A 389 27.44 14.16 13.01
C ASN A 389 25.92 13.97 13.12
N GLY A 390 25.19 14.05 12.00
CA GLY A 390 23.77 13.75 12.02
C GLY A 390 23.50 12.29 12.41
N ASN A 391 22.51 12.08 13.28
CA ASN A 391 22.14 10.77 13.76
C ASN A 391 20.66 10.66 14.08
N PHE A 392 20.20 9.41 14.19
CA PHE A 392 18.88 9.08 14.71
C PHE A 392 18.96 7.86 15.63
N GLY A 393 18.42 7.98 16.85
CA GLY A 393 18.32 6.87 17.78
C GLY A 393 19.65 6.20 18.14
N GLY A 394 20.77 6.91 18.02
CA GLY A 394 22.12 6.42 18.29
C GLY A 394 22.89 5.94 17.06
N TYR A 395 22.25 5.75 15.90
CA TYR A 395 22.96 5.43 14.65
C TYR A 395 23.49 6.71 13.99
N GLN A 396 24.81 6.77 13.77
CA GLN A 396 25.48 7.88 13.07
C GLN A 396 25.43 7.65 11.57
N PHE A 397 24.93 8.64 10.83
CA PHE A 397 24.87 8.58 9.37
C PHE A 397 26.27 8.76 8.75
N THR A 398 26.59 7.95 7.73
CA THR A 398 27.92 7.93 7.09
C THR A 398 27.92 8.46 5.65
N ASN A 399 26.78 8.92 5.14
CA ASN A 399 26.67 9.46 3.78
C ASN A 399 27.52 10.71 3.59
N THR A 400 27.96 10.94 2.37
CA THR A 400 28.72 12.12 1.94
C THR A 400 27.77 13.26 1.55
N LEU A 401 26.67 12.94 0.87
CA LEU A 401 25.64 13.90 0.46
C LEU A 401 24.47 13.92 1.45
N SER A 402 23.77 15.05 1.59
CA SER A 402 22.64 15.16 2.51
C SER A 402 21.42 14.33 2.08
N ARG A 403 20.55 13.99 3.05
CA ARG A 403 19.22 13.37 2.85
C ARG A 403 19.23 12.05 2.05
N GLN A 404 19.94 11.05 2.54
CA GLN A 404 20.06 9.73 1.91
C GLN A 404 19.19 8.66 2.58
N SER A 405 18.64 7.74 1.79
CA SER A 405 17.87 6.61 2.29
C SER A 405 18.60 5.87 3.42
N PHE A 406 17.89 5.52 4.49
CA PHE A 406 18.44 4.71 5.57
C PHE A 406 17.44 3.67 6.08
N VAL A 407 17.97 2.67 6.79
CA VAL A 407 17.22 1.78 7.68
C VAL A 407 17.98 1.67 9.00
N ILE A 408 17.25 1.71 10.12
CA ILE A 408 17.78 1.42 11.46
C ILE A 408 16.91 0.35 12.11
N LYS A 409 17.55 -0.64 12.75
CA LYS A 409 16.90 -1.71 13.51
C LYS A 409 17.13 -1.54 15.00
N PHE A 410 16.06 -1.57 15.78
CA PHE A 410 16.04 -1.63 17.24
C PHE A 410 15.43 -2.95 17.71
N ASN A 411 15.74 -3.37 18.94
CA ASN A 411 14.96 -4.42 19.61
C ASN A 411 13.70 -3.81 20.30
N ALA A 412 12.83 -4.65 20.86
CA ALA A 412 11.60 -4.22 21.55
C ALA A 412 11.85 -3.28 22.76
N GLN A 413 13.04 -3.33 23.37
CA GLN A 413 13.43 -2.44 24.47
C GLN A 413 14.02 -1.11 23.96
N GLY A 414 14.07 -0.90 22.64
CA GLY A 414 14.63 0.30 22.03
C GLY A 414 16.16 0.31 21.97
N ASN A 415 16.85 -0.82 22.14
CA ASN A 415 18.30 -0.86 21.95
C ASN A 415 18.62 -0.93 20.46
N LEU A 416 19.55 -0.09 20.00
CA LEU A 416 20.05 -0.12 18.62
C LEU A 416 20.75 -1.47 18.35
N LEU A 417 20.34 -2.16 17.30
CA LEU A 417 20.98 -3.39 16.83
C LEU A 417 21.93 -3.10 15.66
N TRP A 418 21.45 -2.38 14.65
CA TRP A 418 22.28 -1.90 13.53
C TRP A 418 21.58 -0.74 12.82
N GLY A 419 22.34 0.02 12.04
CA GLY A 419 21.81 0.95 11.04
C GLY A 419 22.62 0.87 9.77
N SER A 420 22.02 1.29 8.67
CA SER A 420 22.60 1.28 7.32
C SER A 420 22.02 2.44 6.53
N ASN A 421 22.82 3.10 5.70
CA ASN A 421 22.34 4.17 4.82
C ASN A 421 23.01 4.09 3.45
N ALA A 422 22.28 4.59 2.45
CA ALA A 422 22.80 4.84 1.12
C ALA A 422 23.78 6.02 1.13
N ASP A 423 24.58 6.14 0.09
CA ASP A 423 25.49 7.25 -0.14
C ASP A 423 25.41 7.75 -1.59
N GLY A 424 25.27 9.06 -1.71
CA GLY A 424 25.20 9.74 -3.00
C GLY A 424 26.60 10.09 -3.51
N THR A 425 26.83 9.81 -4.79
CA THR A 425 28.10 10.10 -5.48
C THR A 425 28.12 11.45 -6.19
N ALA A 426 26.95 12.03 -6.48
CA ALA A 426 26.77 13.37 -7.03
C ALA A 426 25.36 13.90 -6.72
N GLY A 427 25.25 15.21 -6.44
CA GLY A 427 23.94 15.87 -6.30
C GLY A 427 23.28 16.09 -7.66
N ASP A 428 21.96 16.23 -7.71
CA ASP A 428 21.18 16.40 -8.95
C ASP A 428 21.36 17.76 -9.65
N GLY A 429 22.27 18.61 -9.15
CA GLY A 429 22.56 19.93 -9.70
C GLY A 429 21.45 20.97 -9.45
N LEU A 430 20.34 20.60 -8.81
CA LEU A 430 19.19 21.45 -8.51
C LEU A 430 18.95 21.63 -7.00
N GLY A 431 19.91 21.21 -6.18
CA GLY A 431 19.83 21.31 -4.72
C GLY A 431 19.05 20.15 -4.06
N GLY A 432 18.63 19.15 -4.83
CA GLY A 432 17.88 18.00 -4.35
C GLY A 432 18.76 16.87 -3.84
N SER A 433 18.17 16.04 -2.99
CA SER A 433 18.79 14.83 -2.47
C SER A 433 18.91 13.78 -3.57
N GLY A 434 20.07 13.12 -3.68
CA GLY A 434 20.29 12.01 -4.63
C GLY A 434 19.45 10.75 -4.36
N SER A 435 18.50 10.82 -3.42
CA SER A 435 17.61 9.72 -3.03
C SER A 435 16.22 10.26 -2.71
N GLU A 436 15.19 9.48 -3.02
CA GLU A 436 13.85 9.60 -2.45
C GLU A 436 13.79 9.00 -1.03
N SER A 437 12.64 9.18 -0.39
CA SER A 437 12.38 8.71 0.96
C SER A 437 12.01 7.26 0.94
N THR A 438 12.58 6.49 1.86
CA THR A 438 12.17 5.12 2.08
C THR A 438 10.95 5.07 3.00
N ARG A 439 9.76 5.00 2.39
CA ARG A 439 8.46 5.04 3.08
C ARG A 439 7.94 3.66 3.49
N SER A 440 8.30 2.63 2.73
CA SER A 440 7.78 1.28 2.91
C SER A 440 8.92 0.26 2.97
N MET A 441 8.74 -0.72 3.84
CA MET A 441 9.65 -1.84 4.05
C MET A 441 8.84 -3.12 4.18
N THR A 442 9.42 -4.25 3.78
CA THR A 442 8.84 -5.57 3.99
C THR A 442 9.92 -6.61 4.24
N ILE A 443 9.58 -7.72 4.90
CA ILE A 443 10.51 -8.79 5.27
C ILE A 443 10.21 -10.03 4.46
N ASN A 444 11.25 -10.60 3.84
CA ASN A 444 11.19 -11.83 3.07
C ASN A 444 12.26 -12.81 3.56
N GLY A 445 11.91 -13.65 4.54
CA GLY A 445 12.88 -14.52 5.21
C GLY A 445 14.02 -13.70 5.85
N ASP A 446 15.26 -13.95 5.41
CA ASP A 446 16.45 -13.24 5.89
C ASP A 446 16.70 -11.88 5.20
N GLU A 447 15.81 -11.45 4.31
CA GLU A 447 15.90 -10.19 3.59
C GLU A 447 14.92 -9.14 4.15
N LEU A 448 15.39 -7.90 4.26
CA LEU A 448 14.57 -6.71 4.41
C LEU A 448 14.62 -5.93 3.10
N ALA A 449 13.48 -5.74 2.45
CA ALA A 449 13.41 -4.99 1.20
C ALA A 449 12.83 -3.60 1.43
N VAL A 450 13.39 -2.63 0.71
CA VAL A 450 13.02 -1.22 0.81
C VAL A 450 12.85 -0.59 -0.56
N GLY A 451 11.72 0.07 -0.78
CA GLY A 451 11.46 0.86 -1.98
C GLY A 451 11.95 2.30 -1.81
N THR A 452 12.64 2.83 -2.82
CA THR A 452 13.01 4.25 -2.91
C THR A 452 13.19 4.66 -4.38
N GLY A 453 13.80 5.80 -4.63
CA GLY A 453 14.27 6.27 -5.93
C GLY A 453 15.68 6.84 -5.81
N PHE A 454 16.56 6.56 -6.77
CA PHE A 454 17.97 6.97 -6.73
C PHE A 454 18.38 7.82 -7.93
N TYR A 455 19.16 8.87 -7.66
CA TYR A 455 19.94 9.60 -8.64
C TYR A 455 21.42 9.57 -8.22
N ASN A 456 22.28 8.96 -9.04
CA ASN A 456 23.72 8.87 -8.78
C ASN A 456 24.05 8.45 -7.33
N ASN A 457 23.41 7.38 -6.88
CA ASN A 457 23.36 6.92 -5.50
C ASN A 457 23.60 5.42 -5.38
N THR A 458 24.23 5.00 -4.29
CA THR A 458 24.52 3.60 -4.01
C THR A 458 24.23 3.24 -2.57
N TRP A 459 23.80 2.00 -2.34
CA TRP A 459 23.73 1.39 -1.03
C TRP A 459 24.63 0.15 -1.05
N GLY A 460 25.84 0.31 -0.52
CA GLY A 460 26.90 -0.69 -0.70
C GLY A 460 27.25 -0.86 -2.19
N ALA A 461 27.21 -2.10 -2.69
CA ALA A 461 27.55 -2.41 -4.08
C ALA A 461 26.40 -2.20 -5.07
N TYR A 462 25.20 -1.83 -4.61
CA TYR A 462 24.00 -1.74 -5.44
C TYR A 462 23.54 -0.30 -5.57
N GLY A 463 23.05 0.11 -6.74
CA GLY A 463 22.56 1.47 -6.93
C GLY A 463 22.53 1.90 -8.38
N ILE A 464 22.53 3.21 -8.58
CA ILE A 464 22.45 3.89 -9.88
C ILE A 464 23.61 4.87 -9.95
N THR A 465 24.49 4.74 -10.93
CA THR A 465 25.66 5.61 -11.11
C THR A 465 25.78 6.06 -12.57
N GLY A 466 26.39 7.22 -12.79
CA GLY A 466 26.70 7.72 -14.14
C GLY A 466 25.47 8.21 -14.93
N GLN A 467 24.40 8.63 -14.25
CA GLN A 467 23.26 9.26 -14.91
C GLN A 467 23.67 10.62 -15.51
N PRO A 468 23.15 10.97 -16.70
CA PRO A 468 23.36 12.28 -17.31
C PRO A 468 22.95 13.45 -16.40
N VAL A 469 23.54 14.61 -16.65
CA VAL A 469 23.11 15.86 -16.01
C VAL A 469 21.69 16.20 -16.48
N GLY A 470 20.80 16.53 -15.53
CA GLY A 470 19.39 16.78 -15.81
C GLY A 470 18.49 15.55 -15.71
N SER A 471 19.03 14.36 -15.42
CA SER A 471 18.22 13.22 -14.95
C SER A 471 17.83 13.42 -13.47
N PHE A 472 16.75 12.78 -13.02
CA PHE A 472 16.40 12.70 -11.60
C PHE A 472 16.37 11.22 -11.15
N THR A 473 15.57 10.90 -10.15
CA THR A 473 15.57 9.58 -9.53
C THR A 473 14.81 8.56 -10.36
N ASP A 474 15.38 7.37 -10.46
CA ASP A 474 14.68 6.18 -10.95
C ASP A 474 14.21 5.32 -9.77
N PRO A 475 13.04 4.65 -9.83
CA PRO A 475 12.61 3.74 -8.79
C PRO A 475 13.60 2.59 -8.62
N ILE A 476 13.88 2.23 -7.39
CA ILE A 476 14.78 1.12 -7.07
C ILE A 476 14.34 0.39 -5.82
N LEU A 477 14.31 -0.94 -5.90
CA LEU A 477 14.16 -1.81 -4.74
C LEU A 477 15.55 -2.23 -4.24
N ILE A 478 15.91 -1.90 -3.01
CA ILE A 478 17.12 -2.39 -2.35
C ILE A 478 16.74 -3.49 -1.37
N ARG A 479 17.50 -4.59 -1.36
CA ARG A 479 17.35 -5.71 -0.43
C ARG A 479 18.55 -5.72 0.50
N LEU A 480 18.32 -5.79 1.79
CA LEU A 480 19.32 -5.82 2.85
C LEU A 480 19.21 -7.14 3.61
N ASN A 481 20.31 -7.64 4.15
CA ASN A 481 20.24 -8.73 5.12
C ASN A 481 19.56 -8.23 6.40
N LYS A 482 18.47 -8.87 6.81
CA LYS A 482 17.63 -8.50 7.96
C LYS A 482 18.42 -8.45 9.29
N ASN A 483 19.48 -9.25 9.41
CA ASN A 483 20.26 -9.40 10.62
C ASN A 483 21.44 -8.44 10.71
N THR A 484 22.04 -8.05 9.58
CA THR A 484 23.26 -7.23 9.55
C THR A 484 23.07 -5.83 8.96
N GLY A 485 21.98 -5.58 8.22
CA GLY A 485 21.76 -4.34 7.50
C GLY A 485 22.64 -4.15 6.26
N VAL A 486 23.41 -5.17 5.87
CA VAL A 486 24.27 -5.12 4.68
C VAL A 486 23.42 -5.35 3.42
N PRO A 487 23.53 -4.51 2.38
CA PRO A 487 22.84 -4.72 1.10
C PRO A 487 23.22 -6.05 0.43
N VAL A 488 22.23 -6.77 -0.08
CA VAL A 488 22.35 -8.07 -0.79
C VAL A 488 21.73 -8.05 -2.19
N GLY A 489 21.11 -6.94 -2.60
CA GLY A 489 20.60 -6.75 -3.95
C GLY A 489 20.04 -5.36 -4.21
N GLY A 490 20.03 -4.95 -5.48
CA GLY A 490 19.34 -3.75 -5.93
C GLY A 490 18.73 -3.96 -7.32
N HIS A 491 17.49 -3.52 -7.49
CA HIS A 491 16.68 -3.74 -8.69
C HIS A 491 16.10 -2.41 -9.16
N ARG A 492 16.80 -1.78 -10.10
CA ARG A 492 16.38 -0.53 -10.75
C ARG A 492 15.18 -0.81 -11.66
N ILE A 493 14.24 0.12 -11.69
CA ILE A 493 13.25 0.27 -12.75
C ILE A 493 13.65 1.50 -13.52
N GLN A 494 14.03 1.36 -14.79
CA GLN A 494 14.59 2.48 -15.54
C GLN A 494 13.50 3.42 -16.06
N GLY A 495 13.66 4.72 -15.85
CA GLY A 495 12.79 5.78 -16.33
C GLY A 495 13.43 6.71 -17.39
N PRO A 496 12.67 7.70 -17.89
CA PRO A 496 13.16 8.75 -18.77
C PRO A 496 14.14 9.70 -18.08
N ASN A 497 15.01 10.34 -18.86
CA ASN A 497 15.75 11.50 -18.38
C ASN A 497 14.78 12.68 -18.12
N GLY A 498 15.07 13.49 -17.09
CA GLY A 498 14.33 14.72 -16.79
C GLY A 498 13.08 14.55 -15.94
N PHE A 499 12.72 13.33 -15.53
CA PHE A 499 11.61 13.08 -14.62
C PHE A 499 12.10 12.40 -13.36
N ARG A 500 11.41 12.70 -12.26
CA ARG A 500 11.58 12.10 -10.94
C ARG A 500 10.56 10.97 -10.83
N GLU A 501 11.03 9.80 -10.43
CA GLU A 501 10.22 8.61 -10.18
C GLU A 501 10.72 7.92 -8.89
N GLY A 502 9.83 7.18 -8.23
CA GLY A 502 10.19 6.50 -6.98
C GLY A 502 9.20 5.41 -6.58
N LEU A 503 9.71 4.43 -5.84
CA LEU A 503 8.87 3.45 -5.13
C LEU A 503 8.39 4.04 -3.80
N THR A 504 7.12 3.81 -3.51
CA THR A 504 6.42 4.31 -2.32
C THR A 504 5.85 3.18 -1.47
N ALA A 505 5.63 2.01 -2.07
CA ALA A 505 5.13 0.81 -1.41
C ALA A 505 5.92 -0.43 -1.83
N VAL A 506 6.15 -1.35 -0.89
CA VAL A 506 6.69 -2.68 -1.15
C VAL A 506 6.01 -3.71 -0.26
N GLU A 507 5.72 -4.89 -0.80
CA GLU A 507 5.16 -6.03 -0.07
C GLU A 507 5.75 -7.35 -0.59
N THR A 508 5.76 -8.40 0.24
CA THR A 508 6.20 -9.75 -0.17
C THR A 508 5.02 -10.67 -0.43
N ASP A 509 5.07 -11.46 -1.49
CA ASP A 509 4.12 -12.58 -1.64
C ASP A 509 4.61 -13.81 -0.88
N LYS A 510 3.76 -14.84 -0.76
CA LYS A 510 4.11 -16.08 -0.03
C LYS A 510 5.13 -16.93 -0.76
N ASP A 511 5.31 -16.70 -2.05
CA ASP A 511 6.31 -17.37 -2.86
C ASP A 511 7.70 -16.71 -2.70
N GLY A 512 7.84 -15.70 -1.84
CA GLY A 512 9.10 -15.00 -1.60
C GLY A 512 9.49 -14.06 -2.75
N ASN A 513 8.51 -13.56 -3.49
CA ASN A 513 8.66 -12.48 -4.46
C ASN A 513 8.33 -11.13 -3.82
N TYR A 514 8.64 -10.06 -4.54
CA TYR A 514 8.34 -8.70 -4.13
C TYR A 514 7.34 -8.06 -5.10
N ILE A 515 6.33 -7.42 -4.55
CA ILE A 515 5.44 -6.51 -5.26
C ILE A 515 5.81 -5.10 -4.85
N VAL A 516 6.03 -4.23 -5.82
CA VAL A 516 6.38 -2.82 -5.59
C VAL A 516 5.34 -1.92 -6.22
N GLY A 517 5.13 -0.77 -5.60
CA GLY A 517 4.26 0.29 -6.10
C GLY A 517 4.92 1.66 -5.99
N GLY A 518 4.57 2.55 -6.90
CA GLY A 518 5.16 3.88 -6.98
C GLY A 518 4.34 4.82 -7.85
N TYR A 519 4.97 5.89 -8.30
CA TYR A 519 4.41 6.85 -9.26
C TYR A 519 5.26 6.90 -10.55
N ILE A 520 4.60 7.21 -11.65
CA ILE A 520 5.16 7.28 -13.01
C ILE A 520 4.72 8.57 -13.69
N ARG A 521 5.66 9.36 -14.23
CA ARG A 521 5.34 10.61 -14.94
C ARG A 521 5.18 10.41 -16.45
N ASN A 522 5.90 9.45 -17.03
CA ASN A 522 5.88 9.23 -18.47
C ASN A 522 5.93 7.75 -18.85
N TYR A 523 7.10 7.12 -18.66
CA TYR A 523 7.30 5.70 -18.95
C TYR A 523 8.30 5.08 -17.98
N LEU A 524 8.25 3.76 -17.82
CA LEU A 524 9.19 2.97 -17.03
C LEU A 524 9.59 1.71 -17.79
N PHE A 525 10.60 1.00 -17.27
CA PHE A 525 11.17 -0.21 -17.88
C PHE A 525 11.79 0.04 -19.27
N THR A 526 12.24 1.27 -19.52
CA THR A 526 12.89 1.68 -20.78
C THR A 526 13.69 2.96 -20.56
N ASN A 527 14.54 3.34 -21.52
CA ASN A 527 15.17 4.66 -21.55
C ASN A 527 15.08 5.33 -22.93
N GLY A 528 15.38 6.62 -22.98
CA GLY A 528 15.41 7.40 -24.22
C GLY A 528 16.48 6.97 -25.24
N ASP A 529 17.43 6.12 -24.82
CA ASP A 529 18.54 5.61 -25.63
C ASP A 529 18.27 4.21 -26.21
N GLY A 530 17.05 3.68 -26.04
CA GLY A 530 16.57 2.44 -26.67
C GLY A 530 16.68 1.17 -25.82
N TYR A 531 17.06 1.24 -24.53
CA TYR A 531 16.87 0.12 -23.60
C TYR A 531 15.38 -0.11 -23.40
N VAL A 532 14.93 -1.36 -23.47
CA VAL A 532 13.59 -1.79 -23.06
C VAL A 532 13.76 -3.08 -22.28
N ASP A 533 13.10 -3.21 -21.12
CA ASP A 533 13.14 -4.43 -20.34
C ASP A 533 12.60 -5.61 -21.20
N PRO A 534 13.35 -6.70 -21.36
CA PRO A 534 13.00 -7.76 -22.30
C PRO A 534 11.80 -8.61 -21.85
N ILE A 535 11.42 -8.57 -20.57
CA ILE A 535 10.31 -9.35 -20.01
C ILE A 535 9.08 -8.46 -19.87
N VAL A 536 9.24 -7.32 -19.19
CA VAL A 536 8.12 -6.42 -18.91
C VAL A 536 7.73 -5.59 -20.13
N GLY A 537 8.71 -5.24 -20.98
CA GLY A 537 8.53 -4.23 -22.01
C GLY A 537 8.44 -2.81 -21.43
N GLN A 538 8.26 -1.81 -22.29
CA GLN A 538 8.04 -0.43 -21.87
C GLN A 538 6.66 -0.30 -21.21
N LEU A 539 6.63 0.17 -19.97
CA LEU A 539 5.42 0.57 -19.30
C LEU A 539 5.16 2.05 -19.58
N MET A 540 3.99 2.37 -20.14
CA MET A 540 3.54 3.75 -20.29
C MET A 540 2.66 4.17 -19.12
N LYS A 541 2.65 5.47 -18.81
CA LYS A 541 1.60 6.10 -18.02
C LYS A 541 0.21 5.72 -18.56
N ALA A 542 -0.77 5.50 -17.68
CA ALA A 542 -2.09 5.00 -18.05
C ALA A 542 -2.99 6.07 -18.69
N THR A 543 -2.81 7.36 -18.37
CA THR A 543 -3.63 8.46 -18.90
C THR A 543 -2.83 9.47 -19.73
N GLN A 544 -3.49 10.00 -20.78
CA GLN A 544 -2.99 11.10 -21.62
C GLN A 544 -3.38 12.44 -20.96
N GLY A 545 -2.81 12.73 -19.80
CA GLY A 545 -3.21 13.82 -18.91
C GLY A 545 -2.57 13.68 -17.53
N GLY A 546 -2.97 14.48 -16.54
CA GLY A 546 -2.36 14.44 -15.21
C GLY A 546 -0.87 14.83 -15.24
N GLY A 547 -0.12 14.62 -14.16
CA GLY A 547 1.35 14.73 -14.22
C GLY A 547 2.03 13.46 -13.69
N THR A 548 1.50 12.80 -12.66
CA THR A 548 1.83 11.43 -12.25
C THR A 548 0.63 10.51 -12.42
N ASP A 549 0.88 9.22 -12.68
CA ASP A 549 -0.03 8.09 -12.46
C ASP A 549 0.66 7.14 -11.46
N PHE A 550 -0.05 6.17 -10.90
CA PHE A 550 0.55 5.12 -10.11
C PHE A 550 0.99 3.95 -10.99
N PHE A 551 1.95 3.15 -10.50
CA PHE A 551 2.29 1.86 -11.08
C PHE A 551 2.47 0.78 -10.02
N ILE A 552 2.33 -0.46 -10.44
CA ILE A 552 2.62 -1.67 -9.66
C ILE A 552 3.44 -2.64 -10.51
N ALA A 553 4.42 -3.30 -9.91
CA ALA A 553 5.27 -4.26 -10.59
C ALA A 553 5.67 -5.44 -9.69
N LYS A 554 5.94 -6.60 -10.28
CA LYS A 554 6.38 -7.80 -9.57
C LYS A 554 7.82 -8.14 -9.92
N LEU A 555 8.67 -8.20 -8.90
CA LEU A 555 10.02 -8.75 -8.95
C LEU A 555 9.98 -10.16 -8.36
N ALA A 556 10.20 -11.17 -9.19
CA ALA A 556 10.02 -12.55 -8.79
C ALA A 556 11.29 -13.37 -8.95
N LYS A 557 11.44 -14.31 -8.04
CA LYS A 557 12.39 -15.43 -8.13
C LYS A 557 11.65 -16.74 -8.37
N ASN A 558 10.41 -16.83 -7.89
CA ASN A 558 9.53 -17.96 -8.07
C ASN A 558 8.35 -17.52 -8.93
N THR A 559 7.92 -18.35 -9.87
CA THR A 559 6.69 -18.10 -10.62
C THR A 559 5.51 -18.03 -9.67
N CYS A 560 4.44 -17.34 -10.06
CA CYS A 560 3.19 -17.46 -9.32
C CYS A 560 2.80 -18.93 -9.28
N ASN A 561 2.91 -19.53 -8.10
CA ASN A 561 2.44 -20.87 -7.87
C ASN A 561 1.09 -20.72 -7.23
N TYR A 562 0.03 -20.87 -8.02
CA TYR A 562 -1.25 -21.22 -7.46
C TYR A 562 -1.02 -22.51 -6.66
N ALA A 563 -0.95 -22.40 -5.33
CA ALA A 563 -1.11 -23.55 -4.48
C ALA A 563 -2.48 -24.12 -4.84
N ASN A 564 -2.46 -25.18 -5.64
CA ASN A 564 -3.61 -25.83 -6.25
C ASN A 564 -4.68 -26.14 -5.19
N THR A 565 -5.68 -25.27 -5.02
CA THR A 565 -6.95 -25.70 -4.41
C THR A 565 -8.23 -25.04 -4.93
N ASP A 566 -8.26 -23.90 -5.64
CA ASP A 566 -9.55 -23.37 -6.13
C ASP A 566 -9.41 -22.45 -7.37
N ALA A 567 -9.39 -23.03 -8.59
CA ALA A 567 -9.83 -22.38 -9.84
C ALA A 567 -9.74 -23.36 -11.02
N PHE A 568 -10.50 -24.44 -10.99
CA PHE A 568 -10.53 -25.41 -12.08
C PHE A 568 -11.57 -25.09 -13.17
N THR A 569 -11.95 -23.84 -13.39
CA THR A 569 -12.87 -23.50 -14.49
C THR A 569 -12.40 -22.25 -15.21
N LYS A 570 -11.56 -22.43 -16.25
CA LYS A 570 -11.16 -21.34 -17.17
C LYS A 570 -12.29 -20.90 -18.12
N PHE A 571 -13.45 -21.58 -18.06
CA PHE A 571 -14.65 -21.28 -18.84
C PHE A 571 -15.89 -21.75 -18.08
N SER A 572 -17.08 -21.26 -18.46
CA SER A 572 -18.35 -21.65 -17.84
C SER A 572 -18.68 -23.11 -18.18
N LEU A 573 -18.75 -23.97 -17.16
CA LEU A 573 -19.04 -25.40 -17.29
C LEU A 573 -20.02 -25.82 -16.18
N LYS A 574 -21.23 -26.21 -16.57
CA LYS A 574 -22.23 -26.80 -15.66
C LYS A 574 -22.27 -28.31 -15.85
N VAL A 575 -22.44 -29.06 -14.76
CA VAL A 575 -22.57 -30.51 -14.78
C VAL A 575 -23.89 -30.94 -14.14
N TYR A 576 -24.65 -31.81 -14.81
CA TYR A 576 -25.91 -32.33 -14.30
C TYR A 576 -26.24 -33.72 -14.87
N PRO A 577 -27.05 -34.55 -14.17
CA PRO A 577 -27.38 -34.39 -12.75
C PRO A 577 -26.13 -34.63 -11.88
N ASN A 578 -26.04 -33.89 -10.77
CA ASN A 578 -25.01 -34.09 -9.76
C ASN A 578 -25.65 -33.88 -8.37
N PRO A 579 -25.91 -34.93 -7.57
CA PRO A 579 -25.44 -36.32 -7.76
C PRO A 579 -26.04 -37.06 -8.98
N THR A 580 -25.32 -38.05 -9.49
CA THR A 580 -25.76 -38.95 -10.58
C THR A 580 -25.83 -40.41 -10.11
N THR A 581 -26.63 -41.23 -10.78
CA THR A 581 -26.62 -42.70 -10.62
C THR A 581 -25.93 -43.42 -11.79
N ALA A 582 -25.78 -42.76 -12.94
CA ALA A 582 -25.20 -43.36 -14.14
C ALA A 582 -24.45 -42.32 -15.00
N ASN A 583 -25.17 -41.47 -15.74
CA ASN A 583 -24.56 -40.54 -16.68
C ASN A 583 -24.52 -39.11 -16.14
N VAL A 584 -23.50 -38.35 -16.54
CA VAL A 584 -23.42 -36.89 -16.35
C VAL A 584 -23.29 -36.19 -17.68
N TYR A 585 -23.91 -35.01 -17.76
CA TYR A 585 -23.95 -34.13 -18.92
C TYR A 585 -23.23 -32.81 -18.60
N PHE A 586 -22.57 -32.25 -19.60
CA PHE A 586 -21.82 -31.00 -19.50
C PHE A 586 -22.44 -29.93 -20.39
N GLU A 587 -22.85 -28.82 -19.79
CA GLU A 587 -23.34 -27.64 -20.50
C GLU A 587 -22.29 -26.55 -20.48
N THR A 588 -21.90 -26.10 -21.68
CA THR A 588 -20.89 -25.07 -21.89
C THR A 588 -21.05 -24.44 -23.28
N THR A 589 -20.52 -23.24 -23.48
CA THR A 589 -20.44 -22.56 -24.79
C THR A 589 -19.22 -23.03 -25.61
N GLU A 590 -18.30 -23.78 -25.01
CA GLU A 590 -17.07 -24.26 -25.64
C GLU A 590 -17.21 -25.67 -26.22
N ASN A 591 -16.48 -25.97 -27.30
CA ASN A 591 -16.47 -27.31 -27.89
C ASN A 591 -15.54 -28.23 -27.09
N LEU A 592 -16.10 -29.23 -26.40
CA LEU A 592 -15.35 -30.22 -25.64
C LEU A 592 -14.73 -31.29 -26.56
N THR A 593 -13.48 -31.66 -26.29
CA THR A 593 -12.71 -32.63 -27.08
C THR A 593 -12.41 -33.90 -26.29
N THR A 594 -11.89 -33.77 -25.06
CA THR A 594 -11.49 -34.90 -24.23
C THR A 594 -11.92 -34.75 -22.78
N TYR A 595 -11.97 -35.86 -22.07
CA TYR A 595 -12.19 -35.90 -20.63
C TYR A 595 -11.30 -36.94 -19.94
N GLU A 596 -11.07 -36.72 -18.65
CA GLU A 596 -10.38 -37.62 -17.74
C GLU A 596 -11.14 -37.70 -16.42
N VAL A 597 -11.31 -38.91 -15.87
CA VAL A 597 -11.98 -39.14 -14.58
C VAL A 597 -10.96 -39.58 -13.55
N TYR A 598 -10.99 -38.95 -12.38
CA TYR A 598 -10.10 -39.21 -11.26
C TYR A 598 -10.89 -39.59 -10.01
N ASN A 599 -10.32 -40.43 -9.15
CA ASN A 599 -10.85 -40.65 -7.80
C ASN A 599 -10.35 -39.58 -6.82
N ILE A 600 -10.83 -39.63 -5.57
CA ILE A 600 -10.41 -38.71 -4.49
C ILE A 600 -8.92 -38.76 -4.13
N LEU A 601 -8.21 -39.83 -4.53
CA LEU A 601 -6.78 -39.98 -4.31
C LEU A 601 -5.94 -39.42 -5.48
N GLY A 602 -6.59 -38.78 -6.47
CA GLY A 602 -5.92 -38.24 -7.66
C GLY A 602 -5.50 -39.31 -8.68
N GLN A 603 -5.91 -40.58 -8.51
CA GLN A 603 -5.62 -41.62 -9.48
C GLN A 603 -6.56 -41.47 -10.69
N ARG A 604 -5.97 -41.45 -11.90
CA ARG A 604 -6.73 -41.41 -13.16
C ARG A 604 -7.36 -42.76 -13.43
N LEU A 605 -8.70 -42.79 -13.43
CA LEU A 605 -9.50 -43.98 -13.67
C LEU A 605 -9.89 -44.15 -15.14
N LEU A 606 -10.08 -43.05 -15.86
CA LEU A 606 -10.52 -43.05 -17.26
C LEU A 606 -9.96 -41.83 -18.01
N SER A 607 -9.72 -41.98 -19.31
CA SER A 607 -9.33 -40.90 -20.23
C SER A 607 -9.82 -41.23 -21.64
N ASN A 608 -10.64 -40.36 -22.24
CA ASN A 608 -11.29 -40.59 -23.53
C ASN A 608 -11.65 -39.26 -24.24
N SER A 609 -12.08 -39.35 -25.51
CA SER A 609 -12.65 -38.22 -26.26
C SER A 609 -14.18 -38.16 -26.15
N PHE A 610 -14.76 -36.97 -26.33
CA PHE A 610 -16.20 -36.82 -26.51
C PHE A 610 -16.60 -37.25 -27.94
N ASN A 611 -17.71 -37.99 -28.07
CA ASN A 611 -18.18 -38.55 -29.35
C ASN A 611 -19.41 -37.79 -29.89
N GLY A 612 -19.41 -36.46 -29.78
CA GLY A 612 -20.50 -35.59 -30.26
C GLY A 612 -21.54 -35.23 -29.20
N ASP A 613 -21.75 -36.08 -28.20
CA ASP A 613 -22.54 -35.76 -27.00
C ASP A 613 -21.63 -35.39 -25.84
N ASN A 614 -21.85 -34.23 -25.24
CA ASN A 614 -21.13 -33.75 -24.04
C ASN A 614 -21.59 -34.51 -22.78
N SER A 615 -21.43 -35.84 -22.78
CA SER A 615 -21.83 -36.72 -21.68
C SER A 615 -20.80 -37.80 -21.39
N ILE A 616 -20.78 -38.26 -20.14
CA ILE A 616 -19.90 -39.32 -19.66
C ILE A 616 -20.72 -40.31 -18.85
N SER A 617 -20.51 -41.60 -19.09
CA SER A 617 -21.08 -42.66 -18.26
C SER A 617 -20.16 -43.02 -17.10
N LEU A 618 -20.68 -42.89 -15.88
CA LEU A 618 -20.07 -43.39 -14.67
C LEU A 618 -20.70 -44.70 -14.20
N GLU A 619 -21.57 -45.36 -14.99
CA GLU A 619 -22.34 -46.54 -14.57
C GLU A 619 -21.48 -47.68 -14.00
N ALA A 620 -20.30 -47.92 -14.58
CA ALA A 620 -19.35 -48.95 -14.13
C ALA A 620 -18.52 -48.57 -12.87
N PHE A 621 -18.60 -47.33 -12.40
CA PHE A 621 -17.84 -46.83 -11.26
C PHE A 621 -18.56 -47.17 -9.94
N ALA A 622 -17.85 -47.36 -8.83
CA ALA A 622 -18.49 -47.53 -7.53
C ALA A 622 -19.17 -46.21 -7.07
N PRO A 623 -20.16 -46.24 -6.16
CA PRO A 623 -20.64 -45.02 -5.50
C PRO A 623 -19.49 -44.29 -4.81
N GLY A 624 -19.42 -42.97 -4.98
CA GLY A 624 -18.28 -42.19 -4.50
C GLY A 624 -18.16 -40.81 -5.14
N THR A 625 -17.13 -40.07 -4.74
CA THR A 625 -16.79 -38.77 -5.32
C THR A 625 -15.73 -38.94 -6.40
N TYR A 626 -15.97 -38.30 -7.55
CA TYR A 626 -15.08 -38.28 -8.69
C TYR A 626 -14.78 -36.84 -9.12
N PHE A 627 -13.60 -36.63 -9.69
CA PHE A 627 -13.24 -35.39 -10.36
C PHE A 627 -13.15 -35.65 -11.85
N ILE A 628 -13.90 -34.88 -12.64
CA ILE A 628 -13.89 -35.01 -14.10
C ILE A 628 -13.27 -33.76 -14.68
N LYS A 629 -12.12 -33.96 -15.32
CA LYS A 629 -11.43 -32.94 -16.09
C LYS A 629 -11.89 -33.02 -17.55
N VAL A 630 -12.29 -31.90 -18.13
CA VAL A 630 -12.64 -31.77 -19.55
C VAL A 630 -11.71 -30.79 -20.24
N THR A 631 -11.43 -31.02 -21.51
CA THR A 631 -10.57 -30.18 -22.36
C THR A 631 -11.36 -29.71 -23.58
N THR A 632 -11.16 -28.46 -23.99
CA THR A 632 -11.80 -27.86 -25.18
C THR A 632 -10.93 -28.01 -26.43
N GLN A 633 -11.45 -27.58 -27.59
CA GLN A 633 -10.69 -27.52 -28.85
C GLN A 633 -9.53 -26.53 -28.79
N GLN A 634 -9.67 -25.44 -28.03
CA GLN A 634 -8.64 -24.41 -27.80
C GLN A 634 -7.63 -24.85 -26.72
N ASN A 635 -7.66 -26.11 -26.30
CA ASN A 635 -6.80 -26.68 -25.27
C ASN A 635 -6.94 -26.02 -23.88
N THR A 636 -8.09 -25.37 -23.62
CA THR A 636 -8.45 -24.90 -22.28
C THR A 636 -9.09 -26.04 -21.48
N GLN A 637 -8.94 -26.03 -20.16
CA GLN A 637 -9.33 -27.14 -19.29
C GLN A 637 -10.23 -26.66 -18.16
N ALA A 638 -11.15 -27.52 -17.77
CA ALA A 638 -11.95 -27.35 -16.56
C ALA A 638 -12.11 -28.68 -15.82
N THR A 639 -12.22 -28.66 -14.48
CA THR A 639 -12.47 -29.84 -13.65
C THR A 639 -13.68 -29.61 -12.77
N VAL A 640 -14.59 -30.58 -12.76
CA VAL A 640 -15.80 -30.55 -11.92
C VAL A 640 -15.82 -31.74 -10.97
N LYS A 641 -16.35 -31.50 -9.76
CA LYS A 641 -16.63 -32.56 -8.79
C LYS A 641 -17.99 -33.19 -9.10
N VAL A 642 -18.04 -34.52 -9.23
CA VAL A 642 -19.27 -35.30 -9.44
C VAL A 642 -19.44 -36.32 -8.32
N ILE A 643 -20.64 -36.40 -7.77
CA ILE A 643 -21.03 -37.39 -6.77
C ILE A 643 -21.81 -38.49 -7.48
N LYS A 644 -21.32 -39.73 -7.42
CA LYS A 644 -22.06 -40.92 -7.84
C LYS A 644 -22.73 -41.55 -6.62
N SER A 645 -24.06 -41.64 -6.64
CA SER A 645 -24.89 -42.24 -5.60
C SER A 645 -25.08 -43.74 -5.78
#